data_AF-A0AAU7Q5M2-F1
#
_entry.id   AF-A0AAU7Q5M2-F1
#
_cell.length_a   1.000
_cell.length_b   1.000
_cell.length_c   1.000
_cell.angle_alpha   90.00
_cell.angle_beta   90.00
_cell.angle_gamma   90.00
#
_symmetry.space_group_name_H-M   'P 1'
#
loop_
_entity.id
_entity.type
_entity.pdbx_description
1 polymer ?
#
loop_
_entity_poly.entity_id
_entity_poly.type
_entity_poly.pdbx_seq_one_letter_code
_entity_poly.pdbx_strand_id
1 'polypeptide(L)'
;MELVEDSPARYDVVLKRQHRWTRGDWQLLPWLLNGQGGLSPVPAVGRWKMIDNLRRSLVAPCCLLALGLSWLLPASLALAAAGLILAAIAIPSLVPILCDLLPRRRRIPLTKHWANVESDLRYALLRIFMQVAFMADHAWQMIDAIVRTVFRICFSHRRLLGWTTSAQTSGSPRPTLSNYCRHMSAGFLLALAIAAAALAFAPWNWPIAGVFVLLWLSAPAVALWASRAPVIKPKANLDAVQTRNMRLVARRTWRYFETFVTPTDNMLPPDNFQEDPRPVIAHRTSPTNIGLYLLSSVTARDFGWTGTGATVERLEQTFASLLKLQRYRGHFFNWYETRTLEALTPAYVSSVDSGNLAGHLIALANACEEWLDCALAPAWRAGTRDHLLLIRQALKSTPELDNLPLTVALDEIHRELALPLAQETQLPQLLTLAEEAHGLVSDMLALMEESPDPTPLFWLEVLKNSLAAHNNDMQSGLKDPGALNERLRALANAARTLALEMDFRFLVDDERKLLSIGYSFTDNQLDGSCYDLLASEARLASLFAIAKGDIPAKHWFRLSRAAIQSGKGAALISWSGSMFEYLMPSLVMRAAAGTLLEQTNRVAVAHQQAYGRSLGIPWGISEAAYNARDMDFTYQYSNFGVPGLGLQRGLAQNRVIAPYATGLASMVDSRGAADNYRRLAQMGAKGTYGFYESLDFTASRLPENQHVAVVRSYMAHHQGMTLVALNNTLQRGIMRERFHREPMIQASELLLQERMPREVALAKPHAEEVKRAVDKSGLNLLSQRRFSAIPAGAPVVHMVSNGRYAVMLTVAGGGYSRWGDIAITRWREDATRDDARTFIRFRDLRSGKLWAAGLQTLGMTAMSERRVRALKGKSYNQVIFSEDDATFIHHDRTLTTTLNVLVSGEDDGEVRRVMLTNSGRRVREVELTSYAELALAPLSADTAHPAFSKMFVQTRYMPEFTALIATRRPRTPHEPSVWVAHLAIVEGHSIAEPQYETCRGRFIGTGISPLQSEAIQGRGALVQYRRHGA
;
A
#
# COMPACT_ATOMS: atom_id res chain seq x y z
N MET A 1 -18.71 -26.77 -2.70
CA MET A 1 -18.56 -25.99 -3.96
C MET A 1 -19.87 -25.26 -4.22
N GLU A 2 -19.90 -23.95 -4.02
CA GLU A 2 -20.96 -23.11 -4.59
C GLU A 2 -20.52 -22.75 -6.01
N LEU A 3 -21.17 -23.32 -7.02
CA LEU A 3 -20.88 -23.04 -8.42
C LEU A 3 -21.65 -21.77 -8.82
N VAL A 4 -20.97 -20.63 -8.78
CA VAL A 4 -21.54 -19.35 -9.25
C VAL A 4 -21.29 -19.23 -10.75
N GLU A 5 -22.36 -19.19 -11.54
CA GLU A 5 -22.27 -19.09 -13.00
C GLU A 5 -22.15 -17.61 -13.42
N ASP A 6 -21.11 -17.31 -14.20
CA ASP A 6 -20.75 -15.95 -14.63
C ASP A 6 -21.89 -15.19 -15.34
N SER A 7 -21.89 -13.86 -15.24
CA SER A 7 -22.79 -13.01 -16.02
C SER A 7 -22.38 -13.10 -17.49
N PRO A 8 -23.28 -13.44 -18.42
CA PRO A 8 -22.86 -13.70 -19.79
C PRO A 8 -22.39 -12.40 -20.47
N ALA A 9 -21.14 -12.36 -20.92
CA ALA A 9 -20.57 -11.20 -21.61
C ALA A 9 -21.02 -11.07 -23.08
N ARG A 10 -21.65 -12.11 -23.63
CA ARG A 10 -22.11 -12.17 -25.03
C ARG A 10 -23.55 -12.66 -25.12
N TYR A 11 -24.29 -12.17 -26.10
CA TYR A 11 -25.70 -12.50 -26.33
C TYR A 11 -25.91 -14.00 -26.62
N ASP A 12 -25.01 -14.65 -27.37
CA ASP A 12 -25.10 -16.10 -27.66
C ASP A 12 -25.06 -16.96 -26.39
N VAL A 13 -24.31 -16.53 -25.38
CA VAL A 13 -24.22 -17.22 -24.09
C VAL A 13 -25.48 -16.95 -23.24
N VAL A 14 -26.02 -15.72 -23.27
CA VAL A 14 -27.32 -15.40 -22.63
C VAL A 14 -28.42 -16.31 -23.16
N LEU A 15 -28.54 -16.44 -24.48
CA LEU A 15 -29.56 -17.25 -25.13
C LEU A 15 -29.48 -18.72 -24.75
N LYS A 16 -28.30 -19.33 -24.86
CA LYS A 16 -28.09 -20.74 -24.50
C LYS A 16 -28.39 -20.99 -23.02
N ARG A 17 -28.03 -20.04 -22.15
CA ARG A 17 -28.34 -20.08 -20.72
C ARG A 17 -29.83 -20.04 -20.47
N GLN A 18 -30.54 -19.07 -21.06
CA GLN A 18 -31.99 -18.94 -20.93
C GLN A 18 -32.72 -20.15 -21.47
N HIS A 19 -32.38 -20.62 -22.68
CA HIS A 19 -32.96 -21.84 -23.27
C HIS A 19 -32.80 -23.05 -22.35
N ARG A 20 -31.61 -23.25 -21.78
CA ARG A 20 -31.34 -24.32 -20.82
C ARG A 20 -32.17 -24.18 -19.53
N TRP A 21 -32.24 -22.98 -18.96
CA TRP A 21 -33.03 -22.73 -17.74
C TRP A 21 -34.52 -22.92 -17.97
N THR A 22 -35.07 -22.39 -19.06
CA THR A 22 -36.47 -22.61 -19.44
C THR A 22 -36.75 -24.10 -19.63
N ARG A 23 -35.85 -24.86 -20.26
CA ARG A 23 -36.02 -26.33 -20.34
C ARG A 23 -36.07 -26.97 -18.95
N GLY A 24 -35.21 -26.56 -18.03
CA GLY A 24 -35.20 -27.04 -16.63
C GLY A 24 -36.47 -26.67 -15.87
N ASP A 25 -36.94 -25.42 -15.98
CA ASP A 25 -38.17 -24.95 -15.32
C ASP A 25 -39.39 -25.76 -15.78
N TRP A 26 -39.53 -26.00 -17.08
CA TRP A 26 -40.62 -26.81 -17.65
C TRP A 26 -40.47 -28.31 -17.36
N GLN A 27 -39.27 -28.81 -17.04
CA GLN A 27 -39.06 -30.17 -16.53
C GLN A 27 -39.62 -30.39 -15.13
N LEU A 28 -39.78 -29.32 -14.35
CA LEU A 28 -40.38 -29.38 -13.02
C LEU A 28 -41.92 -29.35 -13.06
N LEU A 29 -42.53 -29.27 -14.25
CA LEU A 29 -43.99 -29.24 -14.40
C LEU A 29 -44.71 -30.41 -13.69
N PRO A 30 -44.22 -31.67 -13.71
CA PRO A 30 -44.84 -32.76 -12.95
C PRO A 30 -44.87 -32.49 -11.44
N TRP A 31 -43.86 -31.82 -10.88
CA TRP A 31 -43.76 -31.47 -9.46
C TRP A 31 -44.73 -30.35 -9.06
N LEU A 32 -45.13 -29.52 -10.01
CA LEU A 32 -46.17 -28.50 -9.82
C LEU A 32 -47.55 -29.13 -9.75
N LEU A 33 -47.79 -30.16 -10.58
CA LEU A 33 -49.11 -30.77 -10.77
C LEU A 33 -49.36 -31.95 -9.82
N ASN A 34 -48.33 -32.69 -9.42
CA ASN A 34 -48.43 -33.85 -8.52
C ASN A 34 -47.14 -34.01 -7.70
N GLY A 35 -47.24 -33.91 -6.37
CA GLY A 35 -46.18 -34.38 -5.47
C GLY A 35 -46.14 -35.92 -5.48
N GLN A 36 -45.56 -36.54 -6.51
CA GLN A 36 -45.43 -37.98 -6.55
C GLN A 36 -44.36 -38.45 -5.54
N GLY A 37 -44.77 -39.27 -4.58
CA GLY A 37 -43.86 -40.14 -3.82
C GLY A 37 -43.43 -39.71 -2.42
N GLY A 38 -44.12 -38.79 -1.75
CA GLY A 38 -44.00 -38.64 -0.28
C GLY A 38 -42.74 -37.96 0.28
N LEU A 39 -41.88 -37.35 -0.55
CA LEU A 39 -40.79 -36.49 -0.08
C LEU A 39 -41.20 -35.01 -0.15
N SER A 40 -41.71 -34.51 0.98
CA SER A 40 -42.08 -33.13 1.36
C SER A 40 -42.71 -32.22 0.28
N PRO A 41 -43.97 -31.75 0.45
CA PRO A 41 -44.62 -30.88 -0.53
C PRO A 41 -43.83 -29.58 -0.70
N VAL A 42 -43.45 -29.26 -1.94
CA VAL A 42 -42.84 -27.96 -2.29
C VAL A 42 -43.67 -26.85 -1.63
N PRO A 43 -43.08 -25.98 -0.78
CA PRO A 43 -43.80 -24.93 -0.08
C PRO A 43 -44.60 -24.05 -1.04
N ALA A 44 -45.67 -23.41 -0.57
CA ALA A 44 -46.49 -22.51 -1.39
C ALA A 44 -45.65 -21.43 -2.11
N VAL A 45 -44.64 -20.89 -1.42
CA VAL A 45 -43.67 -19.94 -1.98
C VAL A 45 -42.84 -20.56 -3.11
N GLY A 46 -42.43 -21.83 -2.98
CA GLY A 46 -41.73 -22.58 -4.02
C GLY A 46 -42.60 -22.81 -5.26
N ARG A 47 -43.87 -23.22 -5.07
CA ARG A 47 -44.84 -23.39 -6.17
C ARG A 47 -45.10 -22.08 -6.91
N TRP A 48 -45.26 -20.97 -6.18
CA TRP A 48 -45.42 -19.65 -6.79
C TRP A 48 -44.21 -19.25 -7.63
N LYS A 49 -42.98 -19.47 -7.12
CA LYS A 49 -41.74 -19.24 -7.88
C LYS A 49 -41.70 -20.06 -9.17
N MET A 50 -42.11 -21.33 -9.12
CA MET A 50 -42.19 -22.20 -10.29
C MET A 50 -43.21 -21.68 -11.32
N ILE A 51 -44.43 -21.32 -10.89
CA ILE A 51 -45.47 -20.75 -11.78
C ILE A 51 -44.97 -19.46 -12.44
N ASP A 52 -44.34 -18.58 -11.68
CA ASP A 52 -43.81 -17.32 -12.22
C ASP A 52 -42.65 -17.55 -13.19
N ASN A 53 -41.82 -18.59 -13.01
CA ASN A 53 -40.82 -18.98 -14.02
C ASN A 53 -41.47 -19.41 -15.34
N LEU A 54 -42.51 -20.27 -15.28
CA LEU A 54 -43.25 -20.68 -16.47
C LEU A 54 -43.92 -19.48 -17.16
N ARG A 55 -44.60 -18.62 -16.40
CA ARG A 55 -45.21 -17.38 -16.91
C ARG A 55 -44.19 -16.48 -17.60
N ARG A 56 -43.01 -16.26 -16.97
CA ARG A 56 -41.94 -15.43 -17.55
C ARG A 56 -41.45 -15.94 -18.90
N SER A 57 -41.37 -17.25 -19.08
CA SER A 57 -40.99 -17.85 -20.37
C SER A 57 -42.01 -17.61 -21.50
N LEU A 58 -43.28 -17.35 -21.17
CA LEU A 58 -44.35 -17.08 -22.13
C LEU A 58 -44.47 -15.60 -22.53
N VAL A 59 -43.83 -14.68 -21.80
CA VAL A 59 -43.96 -13.24 -22.06
C VAL A 59 -43.55 -12.86 -23.48
N ALA A 60 -42.35 -13.27 -23.94
CA ALA A 60 -41.89 -12.94 -25.30
C ALA A 60 -42.77 -13.56 -26.41
N PRO A 61 -43.13 -14.86 -26.35
CA PRO A 61 -44.10 -15.45 -27.28
C PRO A 61 -45.46 -14.72 -27.31
N CYS A 62 -46.03 -14.41 -26.15
CA CYS A 62 -47.32 -13.73 -26.06
C CYS A 62 -47.24 -12.28 -26.55
N CYS A 63 -46.17 -11.55 -26.27
CA CYS A 63 -45.96 -10.20 -26.78
C CYS A 63 -45.81 -10.18 -28.31
N LEU A 64 -45.06 -11.14 -28.88
CA LEU A 64 -44.91 -11.26 -30.33
C LEU A 64 -46.26 -11.56 -31.01
N LEU A 65 -47.02 -12.51 -30.45
CA LEU A 65 -48.35 -12.86 -30.96
C LEU A 65 -49.33 -11.67 -30.83
N ALA A 66 -49.33 -11.00 -29.67
CA ALA A 66 -50.18 -9.83 -29.44
C ALA A 66 -49.85 -8.68 -30.41
N LEU A 67 -48.57 -8.46 -30.74
CA LEU A 67 -48.18 -7.50 -31.77
C LEU A 67 -48.70 -7.92 -33.14
N GLY A 68 -48.55 -9.19 -33.53
CA GLY A 68 -49.09 -9.71 -34.79
C GLY A 68 -50.60 -9.55 -34.91
N LEU A 69 -51.34 -9.87 -33.85
CA LEU A 69 -52.80 -9.70 -33.79
C LEU A 69 -53.21 -8.22 -33.78
N SER A 70 -52.43 -7.36 -33.14
CA SER A 70 -52.70 -5.91 -33.15
C SER A 70 -52.67 -5.31 -34.56
N TRP A 71 -51.88 -5.89 -35.46
CA TRP A 71 -51.78 -5.45 -36.86
C TRP A 71 -53.00 -5.83 -37.70
N LEU A 72 -53.93 -6.65 -37.19
CA LEU A 72 -55.21 -6.94 -37.86
C LEU A 72 -56.27 -5.86 -37.60
N LEU A 73 -56.03 -4.96 -36.65
CA LEU A 73 -56.97 -3.90 -36.28
C LEU A 73 -56.94 -2.73 -37.28
N PRO A 74 -57.97 -1.85 -37.29
CA PRO A 74 -57.90 -0.57 -37.98
C PRO A 74 -56.66 0.25 -37.56
N ALA A 75 -56.05 1.01 -38.47
CA ALA A 75 -54.72 1.60 -38.27
C ALA A 75 -54.55 2.41 -36.97
N SER A 76 -55.57 3.19 -36.56
CA SER A 76 -55.54 3.95 -35.30
C SER A 76 -55.52 3.04 -34.06
N LEU A 77 -56.29 1.95 -34.09
CA LEU A 77 -56.36 0.94 -33.02
C LEU A 77 -55.12 0.04 -33.02
N ALA A 78 -54.59 -0.31 -34.20
CA ALA A 78 -53.35 -1.07 -34.33
C ALA A 78 -52.17 -0.29 -33.72
N LEU A 79 -52.07 1.01 -33.99
CA LEU A 79 -51.04 1.88 -33.41
C LEU A 79 -51.20 1.98 -31.88
N ALA A 80 -52.43 2.20 -31.39
CA ALA A 80 -52.70 2.27 -29.96
C ALA A 80 -52.38 0.95 -29.23
N ALA A 81 -52.76 -0.18 -29.82
CA ALA A 81 -52.49 -1.51 -29.28
C ALA A 81 -50.98 -1.84 -29.28
N ALA A 82 -50.25 -1.52 -30.36
CA ALA A 82 -48.80 -1.66 -30.39
C ALA A 82 -48.12 -0.79 -29.32
N GLY A 83 -48.59 0.46 -29.14
CA GLY A 83 -48.14 1.37 -28.10
C GLY A 83 -48.38 0.82 -26.69
N LEU A 84 -49.54 0.21 -26.44
CA LEU A 84 -49.87 -0.42 -25.15
C LEU A 84 -48.94 -1.60 -24.83
N ILE A 85 -48.64 -2.44 -25.82
CA ILE A 85 -47.72 -3.58 -25.65
C ILE A 85 -46.31 -3.08 -25.34
N LEU A 86 -45.83 -2.04 -26.07
CA LEU A 86 -44.54 -1.41 -25.78
C LEU A 86 -44.50 -0.79 -24.39
N ALA A 87 -45.58 -0.14 -23.95
CA ALA A 87 -45.69 0.41 -22.60
C ALA A 87 -45.63 -0.71 -21.55
N ALA A 88 -46.31 -1.83 -21.75
CA ALA A 88 -46.27 -2.98 -20.84
C ALA A 88 -44.85 -3.56 -20.67
N ILE A 89 -44.02 -3.51 -21.72
CA ILE A 89 -42.61 -3.90 -21.69
C ILE A 89 -41.75 -2.82 -20.99
N ALA A 90 -42.05 -1.55 -21.23
CA ALA A 90 -41.27 -0.41 -20.73
C ALA A 90 -41.47 -0.13 -19.24
N ILE A 91 -42.72 -0.18 -18.75
CA ILE A 91 -43.11 0.21 -17.39
C ILE A 91 -42.23 -0.45 -16.31
N PRO A 92 -42.01 -1.78 -16.28
CA PRO A 92 -41.18 -2.42 -15.26
C PRO A 92 -39.74 -1.91 -15.21
N SER A 93 -39.20 -1.42 -16.34
CA SER A 93 -37.86 -0.86 -16.42
C SER A 93 -37.82 0.63 -16.03
N LEU A 94 -38.93 1.35 -16.16
CA LEU A 94 -39.03 2.80 -15.87
C LEU A 94 -39.49 3.13 -14.44
N VAL A 95 -40.31 2.26 -13.82
CA VAL A 95 -40.84 2.49 -12.45
C VAL A 95 -39.74 2.77 -11.41
N PRO A 96 -38.59 2.06 -11.38
CA PRO A 96 -37.50 2.38 -10.45
C PRO A 96 -36.95 3.80 -10.63
N ILE A 97 -36.86 4.30 -11.87
CA ILE A 97 -36.34 5.64 -12.17
C ILE A 97 -37.29 6.71 -11.66
N LEU A 98 -38.61 6.52 -11.84
CA LEU A 98 -39.62 7.45 -11.29
C LEU A 98 -39.53 7.54 -9.77
N CYS A 99 -39.28 6.40 -9.12
CA CYS A 99 -39.04 6.29 -7.68
C CYS A 99 -37.75 6.97 -7.19
N ASP A 100 -36.75 7.08 -8.08
CA ASP A 100 -35.43 7.64 -7.80
C ASP A 100 -35.30 9.11 -8.22
N LEU A 101 -36.33 9.73 -8.81
CA LEU A 101 -36.37 11.19 -9.05
C LEU A 101 -36.32 12.00 -7.75
N LEU A 102 -36.74 11.41 -6.63
CA LEU A 102 -36.68 12.00 -5.31
C LEU A 102 -35.48 11.43 -4.54
N PRO A 103 -34.50 12.25 -4.11
CA PRO A 103 -33.32 11.77 -3.41
C PRO A 103 -33.70 11.18 -2.04
N ARG A 104 -33.64 9.85 -1.93
CA ARG A 104 -33.99 9.11 -0.70
C ARG A 104 -32.95 9.27 0.43
N ARG A 105 -31.72 9.66 0.11
CA ARG A 105 -30.62 9.83 1.08
C ARG A 105 -30.14 11.28 1.14
N ARG A 106 -30.22 11.91 2.33
CA ARG A 106 -29.77 13.29 2.62
C ARG A 106 -28.27 13.59 2.36
N ARG A 107 -27.46 12.62 1.92
CA ARG A 107 -25.98 12.71 1.89
C ARG A 107 -25.35 12.67 0.49
N ILE A 108 -26.14 12.70 -0.58
CA ILE A 108 -25.62 12.68 -1.97
C ILE A 108 -25.76 14.09 -2.58
N PRO A 109 -24.70 14.66 -3.19
CA PRO A 109 -24.79 15.92 -3.93
C PRO A 109 -25.82 15.83 -5.07
N LEU A 110 -26.66 16.86 -5.25
CA LEU A 110 -27.73 16.87 -6.26
C LEU A 110 -27.22 16.63 -7.69
N THR A 111 -26.06 17.18 -8.05
CA THR A 111 -25.45 16.99 -9.38
C THR A 111 -25.14 15.52 -9.67
N LYS A 112 -24.65 14.77 -8.68
CA LYS A 112 -24.39 13.34 -8.80
C LYS A 112 -25.67 12.51 -8.80
N HIS A 113 -26.66 12.92 -8.02
CA HIS A 113 -27.96 12.27 -8.03
C HIS A 113 -28.59 12.31 -9.43
N TRP A 114 -28.61 13.49 -10.07
CA TRP A 114 -29.10 13.63 -11.44
C TRP A 114 -28.26 12.85 -12.46
N ALA A 115 -26.92 12.83 -12.32
CA ALA A 115 -26.07 12.01 -13.18
C ALA A 115 -26.33 10.50 -13.03
N ASN A 116 -26.64 10.03 -11.82
CA ASN A 116 -27.04 8.64 -11.57
C ASN A 116 -28.41 8.34 -12.20
N VAL A 117 -29.39 9.24 -12.03
CA VAL A 117 -30.72 9.13 -12.65
C VAL A 117 -30.62 9.11 -14.18
N GLU A 118 -29.80 9.97 -14.78
CA GLU A 118 -29.54 9.98 -16.23
C GLU A 118 -28.94 8.66 -16.71
N SER A 119 -27.93 8.16 -16.00
CA SER A 119 -27.34 6.86 -16.28
C SER A 119 -28.38 5.74 -16.20
N ASP A 120 -29.27 5.78 -15.21
CA ASP A 120 -30.30 4.75 -14.98
C ASP A 120 -31.39 4.79 -16.03
N LEU A 121 -31.81 5.99 -16.41
CA LEU A 121 -32.68 6.20 -17.56
C LEU A 121 -32.05 5.65 -18.84
N ARG A 122 -30.77 5.92 -19.10
CA ARG A 122 -30.07 5.37 -20.26
C ARG A 122 -30.03 3.84 -20.24
N TYR A 123 -29.75 3.22 -19.09
CA TYR A 123 -29.74 1.76 -18.96
C TYR A 123 -31.14 1.15 -19.13
N ALA A 124 -32.18 1.78 -18.58
CA ALA A 124 -33.55 1.32 -18.77
C ALA A 124 -34.00 1.43 -20.23
N LEU A 125 -33.72 2.56 -20.89
CA LEU A 125 -34.00 2.75 -22.32
C LEU A 125 -33.26 1.73 -23.18
N LEU A 126 -31.97 1.48 -22.90
CA LEU A 126 -31.21 0.45 -23.61
C LEU A 126 -31.79 -0.95 -23.38
N ARG A 127 -32.21 -1.27 -22.14
CA ARG A 127 -32.84 -2.56 -21.82
C ARG A 127 -34.16 -2.75 -22.56
N ILE A 128 -34.99 -1.71 -22.61
CA ILE A 128 -36.27 -1.72 -23.35
C ILE A 128 -35.99 -1.93 -24.84
N PHE A 129 -35.06 -1.16 -25.40
CA PHE A 129 -34.66 -1.30 -26.81
C PHE A 129 -34.19 -2.73 -27.11
N MET A 130 -33.31 -3.31 -26.28
CA MET A 130 -32.83 -4.68 -26.47
C MET A 130 -33.95 -5.72 -26.34
N GLN A 131 -34.90 -5.54 -25.41
CA GLN A 131 -36.05 -6.44 -25.27
C GLN A 131 -36.94 -6.43 -26.52
N VAL A 132 -37.17 -5.26 -27.11
CA VAL A 132 -37.99 -5.12 -28.33
C VAL A 132 -37.23 -5.62 -29.56
N ALA A 133 -35.95 -5.30 -29.69
CA ALA A 133 -35.11 -5.71 -30.82
C ALA A 133 -34.89 -7.22 -30.88
N PHE A 134 -34.76 -7.89 -29.74
CA PHE A 134 -34.57 -9.34 -29.65
C PHE A 134 -35.87 -10.13 -29.48
N MET A 135 -37.04 -9.48 -29.47
CA MET A 135 -38.33 -10.09 -29.17
C MET A 135 -38.62 -11.35 -29.99
N ALA A 136 -38.43 -11.28 -31.31
CA ALA A 136 -38.73 -12.38 -32.22
C ALA A 136 -37.85 -13.61 -31.99
N ASP A 137 -36.55 -13.40 -31.82
CA ASP A 137 -35.59 -14.47 -31.52
C ASP A 137 -35.85 -15.06 -30.13
N HIS A 138 -36.03 -14.22 -29.10
CA HIS A 138 -36.40 -14.68 -27.77
C HIS A 138 -37.69 -15.50 -27.76
N ALA A 139 -38.73 -15.07 -28.49
CA ALA A 139 -39.98 -15.81 -28.61
C ALA A 139 -39.76 -17.20 -29.21
N TRP A 140 -39.02 -17.30 -30.31
CA TRP A 140 -38.68 -18.59 -30.92
C TRP A 140 -37.91 -19.49 -29.96
N GLN A 141 -36.88 -18.96 -29.29
CA GLN A 141 -36.05 -19.74 -28.35
C GLN A 141 -36.87 -20.27 -27.16
N MET A 142 -37.80 -19.47 -26.64
CA MET A 142 -38.71 -19.91 -25.58
C MET A 142 -39.67 -20.98 -26.09
N ILE A 143 -40.29 -20.80 -27.26
CA ILE A 143 -41.17 -21.80 -27.87
C ILE A 143 -40.43 -23.11 -28.10
N ASP A 144 -39.24 -23.07 -28.69
CA ASP A 144 -38.41 -24.25 -28.94
C ASP A 144 -38.03 -24.97 -27.64
N ALA A 145 -37.63 -24.24 -26.60
CA ALA A 145 -37.34 -24.82 -25.29
C ALA A 145 -38.57 -25.51 -24.68
N ILE A 146 -39.74 -24.85 -24.72
CA ILE A 146 -41.00 -25.36 -24.18
C ILE A 146 -41.44 -26.62 -24.93
N VAL A 147 -41.55 -26.54 -26.27
CA VAL A 147 -42.02 -27.65 -27.11
C VAL A 147 -41.09 -28.86 -26.98
N ARG A 148 -39.77 -28.66 -27.04
CA ARG A 148 -38.81 -29.76 -26.87
C ARG A 148 -38.93 -30.40 -25.49
N THR A 149 -39.11 -29.61 -24.43
CA THR A 149 -39.21 -30.13 -23.07
C THR A 149 -40.52 -30.89 -22.86
N VAL A 150 -41.67 -30.32 -23.26
CA VAL A 150 -42.97 -31.00 -23.17
C VAL A 150 -42.95 -32.30 -23.98
N PHE A 151 -42.40 -32.28 -25.20
CA PHE A 151 -42.23 -33.48 -26.00
C PHE A 151 -41.37 -34.53 -25.30
N ARG A 152 -40.31 -34.10 -24.61
CA ARG A 152 -39.42 -35.02 -23.89
C ARG A 152 -40.06 -35.65 -22.66
N ILE A 153 -40.83 -34.89 -21.89
CA ILE A 153 -41.48 -35.36 -20.66
C ILE A 153 -42.70 -36.23 -20.96
N CYS A 154 -43.49 -35.86 -21.98
CA CYS A 154 -44.77 -36.53 -22.25
C CYS A 154 -44.66 -37.69 -23.24
N PHE A 155 -43.66 -37.70 -24.14
CA PHE A 155 -43.58 -38.70 -25.21
C PHE A 155 -42.23 -39.42 -25.24
N SER A 156 -41.12 -38.69 -25.43
CA SER A 156 -39.85 -39.36 -25.80
C SER A 156 -39.11 -40.01 -24.63
N HIS A 157 -39.24 -39.46 -23.40
CA HIS A 157 -38.48 -39.79 -22.20
C HIS A 157 -36.93 -39.90 -22.36
N ARG A 158 -36.36 -39.40 -23.48
CA ARG A 158 -34.92 -39.47 -23.78
C ARG A 158 -34.25 -38.11 -23.64
N ARG A 159 -32.95 -38.11 -23.28
CA ARG A 159 -32.10 -36.90 -23.15
C ARG A 159 -32.73 -35.83 -22.23
N LEU A 160 -33.35 -36.26 -21.13
CA LEU A 160 -33.89 -35.36 -20.11
C LEU A 160 -32.76 -34.53 -19.45
N LEU A 161 -31.55 -35.10 -19.33
CA LEU A 161 -30.36 -34.45 -18.76
C LEU A 161 -29.37 -33.97 -19.83
N GLY A 162 -29.85 -33.27 -20.86
CA GLY A 162 -28.97 -32.63 -21.85
C GLY A 162 -28.36 -31.33 -21.33
N TRP A 163 -27.29 -31.44 -20.54
CA TRP A 163 -26.54 -30.32 -19.95
C TRP A 163 -25.29 -30.00 -20.75
N THR A 164 -25.14 -28.75 -21.16
CA THR A 164 -23.86 -28.16 -21.57
C THR A 164 -23.37 -27.25 -20.46
N THR A 165 -22.09 -27.37 -20.10
CA THR A 165 -21.52 -26.55 -19.02
C THR A 165 -21.35 -25.10 -19.50
N SER A 166 -21.41 -24.15 -18.57
CA SER A 166 -21.14 -22.74 -18.86
C SER A 166 -19.74 -22.54 -19.45
N ALA A 167 -18.76 -23.29 -18.95
CA ALA A 167 -17.37 -23.29 -19.42
C ALA A 167 -17.25 -23.72 -20.89
N GLN A 168 -17.91 -24.81 -21.30
CA GLN A 168 -17.96 -25.25 -22.71
C GLN A 168 -18.65 -24.22 -23.61
N THR A 169 -19.62 -23.47 -23.08
CA THR A 169 -20.35 -22.47 -23.85
C THR A 169 -19.54 -21.19 -24.02
N SER A 170 -18.81 -20.78 -23.00
CA SER A 170 -17.99 -19.55 -22.97
C SER A 170 -16.66 -19.68 -23.72
N GLY A 171 -16.08 -20.88 -23.78
CA GLY A 171 -14.87 -21.18 -24.56
C GLY A 171 -15.08 -21.23 -26.09
N SER A 172 -16.32 -21.09 -26.57
CA SER A 172 -16.61 -21.08 -28.00
C SER A 172 -16.11 -19.78 -28.68
N PRO A 173 -15.59 -19.86 -29.92
CA PRO A 173 -15.08 -18.69 -30.64
C PRO A 173 -16.15 -17.60 -30.76
N ARG A 174 -15.72 -16.33 -30.73
CA ARG A 174 -16.64 -15.19 -30.79
C ARG A 174 -17.47 -15.25 -32.08
N PRO A 175 -18.82 -15.14 -32.01
CA PRO A 175 -19.64 -15.21 -33.22
C PRO A 175 -19.38 -14.02 -34.14
N THR A 176 -19.25 -14.27 -35.44
CA THR A 176 -19.29 -13.24 -36.47
C THR A 176 -20.73 -12.81 -36.76
N LEU A 177 -20.93 -11.75 -37.54
CA LEU A 177 -22.27 -11.34 -37.97
C LEU A 177 -23.04 -12.49 -38.64
N SER A 178 -22.37 -13.24 -39.53
CA SER A 178 -22.96 -14.41 -40.20
C SER A 178 -23.42 -15.49 -39.21
N ASN A 179 -22.64 -15.73 -38.15
CA ASN A 179 -23.03 -16.68 -37.10
C ASN A 179 -24.29 -16.22 -36.35
N TYR A 180 -24.42 -14.92 -36.04
CA TYR A 180 -25.64 -14.38 -35.43
C TYR A 180 -26.85 -14.46 -36.37
N CYS A 181 -26.69 -14.12 -37.66
CA CYS A 181 -27.76 -14.28 -38.65
C CYS A 181 -28.25 -15.73 -38.75
N ARG A 182 -27.33 -16.70 -38.72
CA ARG A 182 -27.67 -18.12 -38.74
C ARG A 182 -28.41 -18.56 -37.48
N HIS A 183 -27.92 -18.17 -36.30
CA HIS A 183 -28.56 -18.52 -35.03
C HIS A 183 -29.97 -17.92 -34.88
N MET A 184 -30.19 -16.69 -35.36
CA MET A 184 -31.47 -15.98 -35.23
C MET A 184 -32.43 -16.23 -36.42
N SER A 185 -32.02 -17.02 -37.42
CA SER A 185 -32.78 -17.26 -38.65
C SER A 185 -34.21 -17.76 -38.41
N ALA A 186 -34.40 -18.69 -37.47
CA ALA A 186 -35.71 -19.22 -37.16
C ALA A 186 -36.64 -18.18 -36.50
N GLY A 187 -36.07 -17.27 -35.71
CA GLY A 187 -36.78 -16.09 -35.19
C GLY A 187 -37.22 -15.15 -36.30
N PHE A 188 -36.38 -14.94 -37.33
CA PHE A 188 -36.76 -14.13 -38.50
C PHE A 188 -37.87 -14.76 -39.32
N LEU A 189 -37.79 -16.07 -39.55
CA LEU A 189 -38.84 -16.79 -40.27
C LEU A 189 -40.16 -16.71 -39.52
N LEU A 190 -40.15 -16.86 -38.18
CA LEU A 190 -41.34 -16.71 -37.36
C LEU A 190 -41.92 -15.28 -37.45
N ALA A 191 -41.08 -14.26 -37.28
CA ALA A 191 -41.49 -12.86 -37.39
C ALA A 191 -42.06 -12.51 -38.76
N LEU A 192 -41.39 -12.96 -39.83
CA LEU A 192 -41.80 -12.71 -41.21
C LEU A 192 -43.11 -13.45 -41.53
N ALA A 193 -43.29 -14.67 -41.02
CA ALA A 193 -44.54 -15.41 -41.18
C ALA A 193 -45.72 -14.71 -40.49
N ILE A 194 -45.53 -14.23 -39.25
CA ILE A 194 -46.55 -13.47 -38.52
C ILE A 194 -46.87 -12.16 -39.24
N ALA A 195 -45.86 -11.42 -39.70
CA ALA A 195 -46.05 -10.18 -40.44
C ALA A 195 -46.75 -10.42 -41.79
N ALA A 196 -46.33 -11.42 -42.56
CA ALA A 196 -46.96 -11.78 -43.83
C ALA A 196 -48.42 -12.21 -43.65
N ALA A 197 -48.71 -13.01 -42.63
CA ALA A 197 -50.08 -13.39 -42.29
C ALA A 197 -50.93 -12.16 -41.93
N ALA A 198 -50.43 -11.27 -41.07
CA ALA A 198 -51.14 -10.06 -40.69
C ALA A 198 -51.39 -9.13 -41.90
N LEU A 199 -50.39 -8.95 -42.76
CA LEU A 199 -50.49 -8.09 -43.94
C LEU A 199 -51.34 -8.69 -45.07
N ALA A 200 -51.50 -10.01 -45.12
CA ALA A 200 -52.44 -10.66 -46.04
C ALA A 200 -53.90 -10.28 -45.70
N PHE A 201 -54.23 -10.12 -44.41
CA PHE A 201 -55.57 -9.75 -43.96
C PHE A 201 -55.78 -8.24 -43.76
N ALA A 202 -54.72 -7.50 -43.43
CA ALA A 202 -54.75 -6.05 -43.19
C ALA A 202 -53.54 -5.33 -43.84
N PRO A 203 -53.51 -5.20 -45.18
CA PRO A 203 -52.36 -4.64 -45.90
C PRO A 203 -52.02 -3.18 -45.54
N TRP A 204 -53.00 -2.39 -45.12
CA TRP A 204 -52.84 -0.97 -44.76
C TRP A 204 -51.94 -0.74 -43.53
N ASN A 205 -51.70 -1.77 -42.71
CA ASN A 205 -50.83 -1.68 -41.52
C ASN A 205 -49.35 -2.01 -41.81
N TRP A 206 -48.96 -2.13 -43.09
CA TRP A 206 -47.57 -2.37 -43.48
C TRP A 206 -46.55 -1.38 -42.90
N PRO A 207 -46.85 -0.06 -42.68
CA PRO A 207 -45.87 0.83 -42.08
C PRO A 207 -45.56 0.45 -40.63
N ILE A 208 -46.59 0.04 -39.88
CA ILE A 208 -46.45 -0.36 -38.46
C ILE A 208 -45.68 -1.68 -38.38
N ALA A 209 -46.11 -2.70 -39.13
CA ALA A 209 -45.43 -4.00 -39.17
C ALA A 209 -43.99 -3.88 -39.70
N GLY A 210 -43.77 -3.04 -40.71
CA GLY A 210 -42.47 -2.81 -41.34
C GLY A 210 -41.40 -2.30 -40.38
N VAL A 211 -41.75 -1.38 -39.46
CA VAL A 211 -40.82 -0.88 -38.45
C VAL A 211 -40.32 -2.01 -37.53
N PHE A 212 -41.22 -2.88 -37.07
CA PHE A 212 -40.83 -4.01 -36.21
C PHE A 212 -40.02 -5.07 -36.97
N VAL A 213 -40.42 -5.41 -38.20
CA VAL A 213 -39.68 -6.36 -39.04
C VAL A 213 -38.27 -5.86 -39.34
N LEU A 214 -38.11 -4.58 -39.71
CA LEU A 214 -36.78 -3.97 -39.92
C LEU A 214 -35.93 -4.01 -38.64
N LEU A 215 -36.53 -3.70 -37.49
CA LEU A 215 -35.83 -3.78 -36.21
C LEU A 215 -35.37 -5.22 -35.90
N TRP A 216 -36.22 -6.22 -36.12
CA TRP A 216 -35.87 -7.63 -35.90
C TRP A 216 -34.81 -8.13 -36.89
N LEU A 217 -34.85 -7.70 -38.15
CA LEU A 217 -33.81 -8.02 -39.14
C LEU A 217 -32.46 -7.37 -38.77
N SER A 218 -32.47 -6.23 -38.08
CA SER A 218 -31.25 -5.58 -37.56
C SER A 218 -30.68 -6.26 -36.31
N ALA A 219 -31.42 -7.19 -35.68
CA ALA A 219 -31.07 -7.80 -34.41
C ALA A 219 -29.68 -8.47 -34.39
N PRO A 220 -29.18 -9.16 -35.44
CA PRO A 220 -27.82 -9.71 -35.46
C PRO A 220 -26.74 -8.64 -35.32
N ALA A 221 -26.94 -7.48 -35.95
CA ALA A 221 -25.99 -6.37 -35.87
C ALA A 221 -26.02 -5.74 -34.46
N VAL A 222 -27.21 -5.60 -33.87
CA VAL A 222 -27.40 -5.14 -32.49
C VAL A 222 -26.78 -6.13 -31.49
N ALA A 223 -26.97 -7.44 -31.68
CA ALA A 223 -26.39 -8.49 -30.85
C ALA A 223 -24.85 -8.52 -30.95
N LEU A 224 -24.29 -8.34 -32.15
CA LEU A 224 -22.86 -8.22 -32.36
C LEU A 224 -22.30 -6.97 -31.67
N TRP A 225 -22.98 -5.83 -31.78
CA TRP A 225 -22.59 -4.59 -31.11
C TRP A 225 -22.64 -4.72 -29.59
N ALA A 226 -23.74 -5.25 -29.04
CA ALA A 226 -23.93 -5.44 -27.60
C ALA A 226 -22.97 -6.48 -26.99
N SER A 227 -22.51 -7.44 -27.78
CA SER A 227 -21.56 -8.49 -27.36
C SER A 227 -20.09 -8.09 -27.50
N ARG A 228 -19.80 -6.85 -27.94
CA ARG A 228 -18.42 -6.33 -27.94
C ARG A 228 -18.05 -5.95 -26.51
N ALA A 229 -16.91 -6.45 -26.05
CA ALA A 229 -16.35 -6.01 -24.78
C ALA A 229 -16.18 -4.48 -24.83
N PRO A 230 -16.60 -3.73 -23.79
CA PRO A 230 -16.36 -2.30 -23.74
C PRO A 230 -14.87 -2.05 -23.85
N VAL A 231 -14.44 -1.38 -24.92
CA VAL A 231 -13.07 -0.92 -25.05
C VAL A 231 -12.93 0.25 -24.07
N ILE A 232 -12.42 -0.02 -22.87
CA ILE A 232 -11.80 1.07 -22.10
C ILE A 232 -10.68 1.57 -23.00
N LYS A 233 -10.81 2.81 -23.48
CA LYS A 233 -9.74 3.47 -24.22
C LYS A 233 -8.46 3.31 -23.39
N PRO A 234 -7.43 2.63 -23.88
CA PRO A 234 -6.14 2.61 -23.21
C PRO A 234 -5.78 4.07 -22.91
N LYS A 235 -5.43 4.37 -21.65
CA LYS A 235 -4.77 5.65 -21.39
C LYS A 235 -3.59 5.74 -22.35
N ALA A 236 -3.46 6.91 -22.93
CA ALA A 236 -2.74 7.10 -24.19
C ALA A 236 -1.38 6.40 -24.21
N ASN A 237 -1.10 5.66 -25.28
CA ASN A 237 0.08 4.82 -25.41
C ASN A 237 1.36 5.60 -25.12
N LEU A 238 2.32 4.97 -24.43
CA LEU A 238 3.66 5.51 -24.29
C LEU A 238 4.27 5.70 -25.69
N ASP A 239 4.99 6.79 -25.89
CA ASP A 239 5.80 6.91 -27.10
C ASP A 239 7.02 5.96 -27.03
N ALA A 240 7.76 5.84 -28.14
CA ALA A 240 8.92 4.94 -28.22
C ALA A 240 10.04 5.32 -27.23
N VAL A 241 10.23 6.62 -26.96
CA VAL A 241 11.27 7.13 -26.06
C VAL A 241 10.92 6.85 -24.61
N GLN A 242 9.67 7.09 -24.21
CA GLN A 242 9.13 6.79 -22.89
C GLN A 242 9.17 5.28 -22.62
N THR A 243 8.75 4.46 -23.60
CA THR A 243 8.84 3.00 -23.55
C THR A 243 10.28 2.55 -23.30
N ARG A 244 11.22 3.06 -24.10
CA ARG A 244 12.65 2.79 -23.94
C ARG A 244 13.16 3.20 -22.56
N ASN A 245 12.83 4.40 -22.09
CA ASN A 245 13.29 4.87 -20.78
C ASN A 245 12.76 3.99 -19.64
N MET A 246 11.50 3.56 -19.70
CA MET A 246 10.93 2.63 -18.71
C MET A 246 11.63 1.26 -18.73
N ARG A 247 11.97 0.73 -19.92
CA ARG A 247 12.80 -0.49 -20.03
C ARG A 247 14.17 -0.31 -19.37
N LEU A 248 14.82 0.84 -19.58
CA LEU A 248 16.13 1.13 -18.96
C LEU A 248 16.04 1.32 -17.44
N VAL A 249 14.92 1.83 -16.91
CA VAL A 249 14.67 1.85 -15.45
C VAL A 249 14.55 0.42 -14.94
N ALA A 250 13.70 -0.40 -15.58
CA ALA A 250 13.53 -1.79 -15.20
C ALA A 250 14.86 -2.57 -15.27
N ARG A 251 15.65 -2.41 -16.34
CA ARG A 251 16.93 -3.12 -16.47
C ARG A 251 17.93 -2.76 -15.38
N ARG A 252 18.00 -1.48 -14.99
CA ARG A 252 18.83 -1.04 -13.85
C ARG A 252 18.33 -1.64 -12.54
N THR A 253 17.02 -1.73 -12.35
CA THR A 253 16.46 -2.41 -11.17
C THR A 253 16.80 -3.89 -11.13
N TRP A 254 16.82 -4.58 -12.27
CA TRP A 254 17.23 -6.00 -12.32
C TRP A 254 18.68 -6.23 -11.83
N ARG A 255 19.57 -5.23 -12.00
CA ARG A 255 20.94 -5.27 -11.48
C ARG A 255 21.01 -5.55 -9.98
N TYR A 256 20.02 -5.12 -9.20
CA TYR A 256 19.94 -5.41 -7.76
C TYR A 256 20.02 -6.93 -7.50
N PHE A 257 19.17 -7.70 -8.17
CA PHE A 257 19.12 -9.16 -7.98
C PHE A 257 20.30 -9.88 -8.62
N GLU A 258 20.90 -9.34 -9.69
CA GLU A 258 22.14 -9.88 -10.26
C GLU A 258 23.34 -9.71 -9.33
N THR A 259 23.33 -8.66 -8.52
CA THR A 259 24.45 -8.32 -7.62
C THR A 259 24.32 -8.99 -6.26
N PHE A 260 23.11 -9.00 -5.69
CA PHE A 260 22.91 -9.40 -4.29
C PHE A 260 22.33 -10.81 -4.11
N VAL A 261 21.88 -11.47 -5.18
CA VAL A 261 21.46 -12.88 -5.09
C VAL A 261 22.61 -13.77 -5.55
N THR A 262 23.35 -14.28 -4.58
CA THR A 262 24.61 -14.99 -4.76
C THR A 262 24.60 -16.34 -4.03
N PRO A 263 25.56 -17.25 -4.31
CA PRO A 263 25.71 -18.49 -3.56
C PRO A 263 25.93 -18.26 -2.05
N THR A 264 26.57 -17.15 -1.64
CA THR A 264 26.82 -16.84 -0.22
C THR A 264 25.53 -16.65 0.57
N ASP A 265 24.50 -16.12 -0.10
CA ASP A 265 23.17 -15.88 0.47
C ASP A 265 22.18 -16.97 0.05
N ASN A 266 22.68 -18.17 -0.26
CA ASN A 266 21.90 -19.33 -0.68
C ASN A 266 20.94 -19.03 -1.85
N MET A 267 21.33 -18.13 -2.75
CA MET A 267 20.48 -17.68 -3.86
C MET A 267 19.13 -17.07 -3.42
N LEU A 268 19.07 -16.51 -2.20
CA LEU A 268 17.93 -15.76 -1.70
C LEU A 268 18.23 -14.25 -1.73
N PRO A 269 17.24 -13.39 -2.02
CA PRO A 269 17.44 -11.94 -2.02
C PRO A 269 17.54 -11.41 -0.59
N PRO A 270 18.55 -10.58 -0.26
CA PRO A 270 18.58 -9.87 1.02
C PRO A 270 17.48 -8.82 1.07
N ASP A 271 17.05 -8.49 2.28
CA ASP A 271 15.91 -7.60 2.54
C ASP A 271 16.17 -6.20 2.00
N ASN A 272 17.34 -5.66 2.32
CA ASN A 272 17.78 -4.38 1.82
C ASN A 272 19.30 -4.30 1.67
N PHE A 273 19.72 -3.33 0.87
CA PHE A 273 21.08 -2.84 0.76
C PHE A 273 21.09 -1.34 1.03
N GLN A 274 21.91 -0.91 1.97
CA GLN A 274 22.12 0.50 2.28
C GLN A 274 23.48 0.94 1.75
N GLU A 275 23.52 2.04 1.00
CA GLU A 275 24.74 2.58 0.39
C GLU A 275 25.43 3.58 1.34
N ASP A 276 24.65 4.48 1.94
CA ASP A 276 25.13 5.53 2.85
C ASP A 276 24.70 5.28 4.30
N PRO A 277 25.54 5.56 5.32
CA PRO A 277 26.88 6.16 5.21
C PRO A 277 27.99 5.18 4.82
N ARG A 278 27.71 3.87 4.84
CA ARG A 278 28.60 2.82 4.34
C ARG A 278 27.77 1.67 3.74
N PRO A 279 28.33 0.92 2.77
CA PRO A 279 27.66 -0.25 2.20
C PRO A 279 27.35 -1.32 3.26
N VAL A 280 26.06 -1.64 3.47
CA VAL A 280 25.60 -2.69 4.38
C VAL A 280 24.50 -3.51 3.71
N ILE A 281 24.60 -4.83 3.78
CA ILE A 281 23.59 -5.78 3.31
C ILE A 281 22.85 -6.32 4.54
N ALA A 282 21.53 -6.23 4.55
CA ALA A 282 20.70 -6.93 5.54
C ALA A 282 20.50 -8.38 5.10
N HIS A 283 21.33 -9.30 5.62
CA HIS A 283 21.31 -10.75 5.35
C HIS A 283 20.08 -11.46 5.94
N ARG A 284 18.89 -10.98 5.61
CA ARG A 284 17.62 -11.60 5.95
C ARG A 284 16.67 -11.52 4.75
N THR A 285 15.67 -12.39 4.67
CA THR A 285 14.67 -12.37 3.60
C THR A 285 13.29 -12.72 4.12
N SER A 286 12.26 -12.33 3.36
CA SER A 286 10.85 -12.59 3.66
C SER A 286 10.17 -13.34 2.52
N PRO A 287 9.03 -14.00 2.77
CA PRO A 287 8.26 -14.66 1.71
C PRO A 287 7.88 -13.72 0.56
N THR A 288 7.59 -12.45 0.88
CA THR A 288 7.32 -11.41 -0.12
C THR A 288 8.56 -11.07 -0.97
N ASN A 289 9.74 -10.91 -0.34
CA ASN A 289 11.00 -10.68 -1.06
C ASN A 289 11.30 -11.84 -2.02
N ILE A 290 11.16 -13.09 -1.55
CA ILE A 290 11.33 -14.31 -2.34
C ILE A 290 10.39 -14.32 -3.55
N GLY A 291 9.08 -14.15 -3.31
CA GLY A 291 8.08 -14.21 -4.39
C GLY A 291 8.29 -13.13 -5.45
N LEU A 292 8.63 -11.92 -5.05
CA LEU A 292 8.92 -10.82 -5.98
C LEU A 292 10.22 -11.02 -6.75
N TYR A 293 11.25 -11.62 -6.14
CA TYR A 293 12.47 -12.00 -6.84
C TYR A 293 12.22 -13.09 -7.89
N LEU A 294 11.43 -14.12 -7.56
CA LEU A 294 11.04 -15.17 -8.52
C LEU A 294 10.34 -14.56 -9.75
N LEU A 295 9.37 -13.67 -9.55
CA LEU A 295 8.70 -12.97 -10.65
C LEU A 295 9.60 -11.96 -11.37
N SER A 296 10.61 -11.41 -10.70
CA SER A 296 11.62 -10.56 -11.31
C SER A 296 12.53 -11.35 -12.26
N SER A 297 12.88 -12.60 -11.92
CA SER A 297 13.62 -13.52 -12.80
C SER A 297 12.81 -13.85 -14.07
N VAL A 298 11.52 -14.14 -13.91
CA VAL A 298 10.59 -14.33 -15.04
C VAL A 298 10.50 -13.05 -15.90
N THR A 299 10.43 -11.89 -15.25
CA THR A 299 10.41 -10.58 -15.93
C THR A 299 11.69 -10.33 -16.73
N ALA A 300 12.86 -10.70 -16.20
CA ALA A 300 14.13 -10.53 -16.89
C ALA A 300 14.18 -11.35 -18.19
N ARG A 301 13.61 -12.57 -18.18
CA ARG A 301 13.43 -13.39 -19.39
C ARG A 301 12.43 -12.74 -20.36
N ASP A 302 11.29 -12.25 -19.87
CA ASP A 302 10.27 -11.60 -20.71
C ASP A 302 10.81 -10.36 -21.43
N PHE A 303 11.75 -9.63 -20.82
CA PHE A 303 12.43 -8.50 -21.44
C PHE A 303 13.60 -8.88 -22.35
N GLY A 304 14.04 -10.14 -22.32
CA GLY A 304 15.15 -10.68 -23.11
C GLY A 304 16.53 -10.42 -22.52
N TRP A 305 16.64 -10.04 -21.24
CA TRP A 305 17.92 -9.75 -20.59
C TRP A 305 18.69 -11.02 -20.19
N THR A 306 17.97 -12.13 -19.99
CA THR A 306 18.53 -13.44 -19.70
C THR A 306 17.88 -14.51 -20.59
N GLY A 307 18.63 -15.57 -20.86
CA GLY A 307 18.11 -16.76 -21.55
C GLY A 307 17.17 -17.58 -20.68
N THR A 308 16.35 -18.43 -21.28
CA THR A 308 15.48 -19.39 -20.60
C THR A 308 16.27 -20.36 -19.74
N GLY A 309 17.35 -20.98 -20.25
CA GLY A 309 18.14 -21.95 -19.50
C GLY A 309 18.77 -21.34 -18.24
N ALA A 310 19.38 -20.16 -18.39
CA ALA A 310 19.95 -19.41 -17.27
C ALA A 310 18.89 -18.98 -16.24
N THR A 311 17.68 -18.63 -16.70
CA THR A 311 16.57 -18.30 -15.81
C THR A 311 16.08 -19.53 -15.04
N VAL A 312 15.94 -20.68 -15.72
CA VAL A 312 15.54 -21.95 -15.10
C VAL A 312 16.55 -22.38 -14.04
N GLU A 313 17.84 -22.33 -14.34
CA GLU A 313 18.90 -22.64 -13.37
C GLU A 313 18.83 -21.73 -12.12
N ARG A 314 18.65 -20.42 -12.32
CA ARG A 314 18.49 -19.46 -11.22
C ARG A 314 17.28 -19.79 -10.35
N LEU A 315 16.16 -20.17 -10.96
CA LEU A 315 14.95 -20.61 -10.24
C LEU A 315 15.21 -21.91 -9.48
N GLU A 316 15.80 -22.93 -10.11
CA GLU A 316 16.10 -24.22 -9.48
C GLU A 316 17.01 -24.07 -8.25
N GLN A 317 18.06 -23.25 -8.36
CA GLN A 317 18.96 -22.98 -7.23
C GLN A 317 18.21 -22.29 -6.07
N THR A 318 17.30 -21.35 -6.39
CA THR A 318 16.46 -20.70 -5.39
C THR A 318 15.52 -21.72 -4.72
N PHE A 319 14.85 -22.57 -5.51
CA PHE A 319 13.95 -23.62 -4.99
C PHE A 319 14.69 -24.64 -4.13
N ALA A 320 15.92 -25.00 -4.48
CA ALA A 320 16.76 -25.88 -3.67
C ALA A 320 17.00 -25.31 -2.25
N SER A 321 17.08 -23.98 -2.11
CA SER A 321 17.15 -23.30 -0.81
C SER A 321 15.79 -23.24 -0.12
N LEU A 322 14.71 -22.93 -0.84
CA LEU A 322 13.35 -22.89 -0.26
C LEU A 322 12.92 -24.21 0.37
N LEU A 323 13.32 -25.33 -0.23
CA LEU A 323 13.00 -26.67 0.30
C LEU A 323 13.69 -26.96 1.65
N LYS A 324 14.80 -26.27 1.97
CA LYS A 324 15.53 -26.40 3.22
C LYS A 324 15.01 -25.51 4.34
N LEU A 325 14.24 -24.46 4.00
CA LEU A 325 13.71 -23.52 4.99
C LEU A 325 12.69 -24.20 5.90
N GLN A 326 12.78 -23.89 7.20
CA GLN A 326 11.80 -24.33 8.19
C GLN A 326 10.42 -23.75 7.85
N ARG A 327 9.36 -24.56 7.91
CA ARG A 327 7.99 -24.15 7.59
C ARG A 327 7.03 -24.59 8.70
N TYR A 328 5.91 -23.88 8.85
CA TYR A 328 4.83 -24.24 9.76
C TYR A 328 3.50 -24.37 9.00
N ARG A 329 2.91 -25.57 8.99
CA ARG A 329 1.67 -25.87 8.23
C ARG A 329 1.73 -25.42 6.76
N GLY A 330 2.87 -25.66 6.13
CA GLY A 330 3.16 -25.23 4.76
C GLY A 330 3.57 -23.75 4.60
N HIS A 331 3.37 -22.90 5.62
CA HIS A 331 3.77 -21.50 5.58
C HIS A 331 5.25 -21.30 5.86
N PHE A 332 5.85 -20.36 5.15
CA PHE A 332 7.15 -19.80 5.48
C PHE A 332 6.99 -18.76 6.61
N PHE A 333 7.99 -18.66 7.49
CA PHE A 333 8.09 -17.62 8.49
C PHE A 333 8.43 -16.27 7.84
N ASN A 334 8.14 -15.18 8.57
CA ASN A 334 8.28 -13.83 8.05
C ASN A 334 9.74 -13.46 7.73
N TRP A 335 10.68 -13.98 8.52
CA TRP A 335 12.09 -13.66 8.37
C TRP A 335 13.00 -14.88 8.48
N TYR A 336 13.91 -15.01 7.52
CA TYR A 336 15.02 -15.97 7.54
C TYR A 336 16.34 -15.26 7.35
N GLU A 337 17.40 -15.74 7.98
CA GLU A 337 18.76 -15.30 7.68
C GLU A 337 19.23 -15.98 6.37
N THR A 338 19.75 -15.21 5.41
CA THR A 338 19.99 -15.69 4.03
C THR A 338 21.22 -16.59 3.89
N ARG A 339 22.23 -16.47 4.74
CA ARG A 339 23.48 -17.26 4.72
C ARG A 339 23.33 -18.59 5.45
N THR A 340 22.52 -18.63 6.50
CA THR A 340 22.35 -19.80 7.38
C THR A 340 21.04 -20.56 7.16
N LEU A 341 20.04 -19.94 6.50
CA LEU A 341 18.70 -20.48 6.28
C LEU A 341 17.86 -20.66 7.56
N GLU A 342 18.31 -20.13 8.68
CA GLU A 342 17.61 -20.18 9.97
C GLU A 342 16.45 -19.17 10.02
N ALA A 343 15.33 -19.58 10.61
CA ALA A 343 14.21 -18.67 10.88
C ALA A 343 14.58 -17.71 12.02
N LEU A 344 14.41 -16.40 11.79
CA LEU A 344 14.71 -15.40 12.82
C LEU A 344 13.66 -15.42 13.94
N THR A 345 14.12 -15.21 15.17
CA THR A 345 13.25 -15.17 16.36
C THR A 345 12.75 -13.74 16.64
N PRO A 346 11.50 -13.57 17.10
CA PRO A 346 10.46 -14.61 17.26
C PRO A 346 9.91 -15.09 15.91
N ALA A 347 9.69 -16.40 15.79
CA ALA A 347 9.17 -17.00 14.57
C ALA A 347 7.69 -16.61 14.40
N TYR A 348 7.34 -16.07 13.23
CA TYR A 348 6.03 -15.49 12.97
C TYR A 348 5.54 -15.84 11.57
N VAL A 349 4.26 -16.23 11.43
CA VAL A 349 3.63 -16.48 10.13
C VAL A 349 2.72 -15.31 9.78
N SER A 350 3.06 -14.58 8.73
CA SER A 350 2.28 -13.46 8.21
C SER A 350 1.25 -13.93 7.17
N SER A 351 -0.02 -13.55 7.35
CA SER A 351 -1.08 -13.89 6.39
C SER A 351 -0.88 -13.22 5.03
N VAL A 352 -0.38 -11.98 5.03
CA VAL A 352 -0.10 -11.21 3.81
C VAL A 352 1.08 -11.81 3.06
N ASP A 353 2.20 -12.03 3.73
CA ASP A 353 3.41 -12.54 3.06
C ASP A 353 3.19 -13.94 2.49
N SER A 354 2.46 -14.78 3.23
CA SER A 354 2.03 -16.09 2.74
C SER A 354 1.15 -15.96 1.49
N GLY A 355 0.15 -15.08 1.51
CA GLY A 355 -0.74 -14.88 0.37
C GLY A 355 -0.04 -14.30 -0.87
N ASN A 356 0.88 -13.37 -0.66
CA ASN A 356 1.71 -12.79 -1.73
C ASN A 356 2.60 -13.88 -2.35
N LEU A 357 3.33 -14.63 -1.53
CA LEU A 357 4.17 -15.72 -2.02
C LEU A 357 3.34 -16.77 -2.77
N ALA A 358 2.20 -17.19 -2.22
CA ALA A 358 1.32 -18.15 -2.89
C ALA A 358 0.84 -17.64 -4.26
N GLY A 359 0.40 -16.39 -4.35
CA GLY A 359 0.00 -15.77 -5.62
C GLY A 359 1.15 -15.67 -6.63
N HIS A 360 2.35 -15.33 -6.17
CA HIS A 360 3.55 -15.26 -7.00
C HIS A 360 4.01 -16.64 -7.50
N LEU A 361 3.92 -17.67 -6.65
CA LEU A 361 4.24 -19.06 -7.02
C LEU A 361 3.28 -19.62 -8.07
N ILE A 362 1.98 -19.31 -7.99
CA ILE A 362 1.02 -19.68 -9.05
C ILE A 362 1.34 -18.97 -10.37
N ALA A 363 1.66 -17.67 -10.33
CA ALA A 363 2.05 -16.94 -11.53
C ALA A 363 3.34 -17.50 -12.14
N LEU A 364 4.32 -17.91 -11.31
CA LEU A 364 5.54 -18.58 -11.73
C LEU A 364 5.24 -19.95 -12.37
N ALA A 365 4.42 -20.77 -11.74
CA ALA A 365 4.08 -22.10 -12.26
C ALA A 365 3.48 -22.01 -13.67
N ASN A 366 2.55 -21.08 -13.86
CA ASN A 366 1.93 -20.85 -15.15
C ASN A 366 2.87 -20.19 -16.17
N ALA A 367 3.89 -19.44 -15.73
CA ALA A 367 4.96 -18.96 -16.60
C ALA A 367 5.81 -20.13 -17.12
N CYS A 368 6.22 -21.06 -16.26
CA CYS A 368 6.99 -22.23 -16.65
C CYS A 368 6.21 -23.13 -17.63
N GLU A 369 4.90 -23.28 -17.45
CA GLU A 369 4.04 -24.02 -18.38
C GLU A 369 3.86 -23.29 -19.73
N GLU A 370 3.76 -21.96 -19.72
CA GLU A 370 3.75 -21.16 -20.96
C GLU A 370 5.05 -21.33 -21.76
N TRP A 371 6.19 -21.49 -21.09
CA TRP A 371 7.48 -21.64 -21.76
C TRP A 371 7.68 -23.01 -22.40
N LEU A 372 6.84 -24.01 -22.09
CA LEU A 372 6.84 -25.29 -22.82
C LEU A 372 6.48 -25.10 -24.30
N ASP A 373 5.60 -24.15 -24.60
CA ASP A 373 5.17 -23.83 -25.98
C ASP A 373 6.08 -22.78 -26.63
N CYS A 374 6.85 -22.02 -25.83
CA CYS A 374 7.73 -20.95 -26.27
C CYS A 374 9.05 -20.99 -25.52
N ALA A 375 9.89 -21.98 -25.85
CA ALA A 375 11.12 -22.29 -25.11
C ALA A 375 12.15 -21.16 -25.16
N LEU A 376 12.25 -20.43 -26.28
CA LEU A 376 13.22 -19.35 -26.46
C LEU A 376 12.68 -18.01 -25.96
N ALA A 377 13.54 -17.18 -25.38
CA ALA A 377 13.16 -15.84 -24.93
C ALA A 377 12.75 -14.96 -26.13
N PRO A 378 11.51 -14.46 -26.20
CA PRO A 378 10.97 -13.83 -27.42
C PRO A 378 11.56 -12.45 -27.71
N ALA A 379 12.11 -11.77 -26.70
CA ALA A 379 12.52 -10.37 -26.77
C ALA A 379 14.04 -10.14 -26.75
N TRP A 380 14.86 -11.17 -27.03
CA TRP A 380 16.33 -11.10 -26.89
C TRP A 380 16.95 -9.87 -27.58
N ARG A 381 16.55 -9.55 -28.83
CA ARG A 381 17.05 -8.36 -29.55
C ARG A 381 16.76 -7.04 -28.81
N ALA A 382 15.57 -6.93 -28.23
CA ALA A 382 15.21 -5.75 -27.46
C ALA A 382 16.01 -5.68 -26.15
N GLY A 383 16.25 -6.81 -25.51
CA GLY A 383 17.13 -6.93 -24.33
C GLY A 383 18.57 -6.53 -24.63
N THR A 384 19.15 -7.02 -25.74
CA THR A 384 20.50 -6.65 -26.19
C THR A 384 20.60 -5.14 -26.47
N ARG A 385 19.57 -4.53 -27.07
CA ARG A 385 19.50 -3.08 -27.27
C ARG A 385 19.45 -2.31 -25.96
N ASP A 386 18.75 -2.81 -24.94
CA ASP A 386 18.74 -2.18 -23.61
C ASP A 386 20.15 -2.18 -23.00
N HIS A 387 20.87 -3.31 -23.05
CA HIS A 387 22.26 -3.40 -22.58
C HIS A 387 23.17 -2.41 -23.32
N LEU A 388 23.10 -2.37 -24.65
CA LEU A 388 23.89 -1.45 -25.47
C LEU A 388 23.65 0.03 -25.10
N LEU A 389 22.39 0.40 -24.83
CA LEU A 389 22.05 1.75 -24.40
C LEU A 389 22.58 2.08 -23.01
N LEU A 390 22.64 1.10 -22.09
CA LEU A 390 23.21 1.27 -20.76
C LEU A 390 24.73 1.37 -20.80
N ILE A 391 25.41 0.59 -21.65
CA ILE A 391 26.84 0.70 -21.91
C ILE A 391 27.16 2.12 -22.38
N ARG A 392 26.46 2.62 -23.42
CA ARG A 392 26.66 3.99 -23.91
C ARG A 392 26.33 5.06 -22.89
N GLN A 393 25.37 4.82 -21.98
CA GLN A 393 25.08 5.75 -20.89
C GLN A 393 26.18 5.74 -19.81
N ALA A 394 26.80 4.59 -19.56
CA ALA A 394 27.92 4.46 -18.62
C ALA A 394 29.21 5.07 -19.18
N LEU A 395 29.51 4.87 -20.47
CA LEU A 395 30.68 5.48 -21.12
C LEU A 395 30.65 7.01 -21.09
N LYS A 396 29.46 7.63 -21.16
CA LYS A 396 29.32 9.09 -21.00
C LYS A 396 29.78 9.63 -19.64
N SER A 397 29.74 8.81 -18.58
CA SER A 397 30.24 9.18 -17.25
C SER A 397 31.72 8.84 -17.04
N THR A 398 32.32 8.05 -17.93
CA THR A 398 33.75 7.66 -17.92
C THR A 398 34.34 7.82 -19.33
N PRO A 399 34.56 9.06 -19.79
CA PRO A 399 35.03 9.34 -21.15
C PRO A 399 36.42 8.78 -21.44
N GLU A 400 37.23 8.51 -20.41
CA GLU A 400 38.55 7.87 -20.52
C GLU A 400 38.48 6.45 -21.11
N LEU A 401 37.35 5.76 -20.92
CA LEU A 401 37.10 4.43 -21.47
C LEU A 401 36.45 4.47 -22.86
N ASP A 402 36.03 5.65 -23.33
CA ASP A 402 35.32 5.82 -24.60
C ASP A 402 36.32 6.06 -25.75
N ASN A 403 36.91 4.97 -26.27
CA ASN A 403 37.86 5.01 -27.38
C ASN A 403 37.23 4.60 -28.72
N LEU A 404 37.96 4.89 -29.81
CA LEU A 404 37.47 4.60 -31.17
C LEU A 404 37.23 3.10 -31.42
N PRO A 405 38.13 2.16 -31.07
CA PRO A 405 37.88 0.72 -31.22
C PRO A 405 36.61 0.23 -30.52
N LEU A 406 36.37 0.66 -29.28
CA LEU A 406 35.17 0.30 -28.53
C LEU A 406 33.91 0.87 -29.19
N THR A 407 33.95 2.13 -29.61
CA THR A 407 32.83 2.77 -30.31
C THR A 407 32.47 2.01 -31.58
N VAL A 408 33.47 1.61 -32.37
CA VAL A 408 33.27 0.81 -33.59
C VAL A 408 32.63 -0.54 -33.27
N ALA A 409 33.11 -1.26 -32.26
CA ALA A 409 32.52 -2.55 -31.85
C ALA A 409 31.05 -2.38 -31.42
N LEU A 410 30.73 -1.35 -30.62
CA LEU A 410 29.37 -1.07 -30.18
C LEU A 410 28.44 -0.60 -31.32
N ASP A 411 28.97 0.08 -32.33
CA ASP A 411 28.23 0.47 -33.54
C ASP A 411 27.98 -0.75 -34.45
N GLU A 412 28.93 -1.68 -34.54
CA GLU A 412 28.77 -2.93 -35.29
C GLU A 412 27.70 -3.82 -34.65
N ILE A 413 27.72 -4.00 -33.31
CA ILE A 413 26.65 -4.68 -32.57
C ILE A 413 25.28 -4.03 -32.85
N HIS A 414 25.22 -2.69 -32.88
CA HIS A 414 23.97 -1.98 -33.19
C HIS A 414 23.46 -2.29 -34.59
N ARG A 415 24.37 -2.26 -35.59
CA ARG A 415 24.06 -2.52 -36.99
C ARG A 415 23.60 -3.95 -37.19
N GLU A 416 24.32 -4.91 -36.63
CA GLU A 416 23.98 -6.32 -36.68
C GLU A 416 22.57 -6.54 -36.11
N LEU A 417 22.23 -5.97 -34.94
CA LEU A 417 20.90 -6.06 -34.34
C LEU A 417 19.76 -5.47 -35.19
N ALA A 418 20.05 -4.64 -36.19
CA ALA A 418 19.06 -4.08 -37.11
C ALA A 418 18.82 -4.99 -38.33
N LEU A 419 19.74 -5.90 -38.66
CA LEU A 419 19.61 -6.81 -39.79
C LEU A 419 18.54 -7.88 -39.52
N PRO A 420 17.71 -8.23 -40.53
CA PRO A 420 16.66 -9.25 -40.40
C PRO A 420 17.22 -10.67 -40.59
N LEU A 421 18.32 -11.00 -39.91
CA LEU A 421 18.97 -12.31 -39.98
C LEU A 421 18.30 -13.34 -39.05
N ALA A 422 18.49 -14.63 -39.35
CA ALA A 422 18.07 -15.71 -38.47
C ALA A 422 18.87 -15.68 -37.16
N GLN A 423 18.21 -16.04 -36.05
CA GLN A 423 18.83 -16.01 -34.72
C GLN A 423 20.08 -16.90 -34.60
N GLU A 424 20.09 -18.04 -35.30
CA GLU A 424 21.20 -19.01 -35.32
C GLU A 424 22.49 -18.45 -35.91
N THR A 425 22.38 -17.58 -36.91
CA THR A 425 23.53 -16.94 -37.56
C THR A 425 24.00 -15.72 -36.79
N GLN A 426 23.05 -14.98 -36.22
CA GLN A 426 23.30 -13.66 -35.63
C GLN A 426 23.92 -13.73 -34.23
N LEU A 427 23.50 -14.69 -33.38
CA LEU A 427 23.95 -14.78 -31.99
C LEU A 427 25.45 -15.06 -31.82
N PRO A 428 26.07 -16.00 -32.56
CA PRO A 428 27.51 -16.23 -32.46
C PRO A 428 28.34 -15.00 -32.82
N GLN A 429 27.97 -14.30 -33.90
CA GLN A 429 28.67 -13.09 -34.34
C GLN A 429 28.55 -11.96 -33.32
N LEU A 430 27.34 -11.73 -32.78
CA LEU A 430 27.13 -10.74 -31.73
C LEU A 430 27.89 -11.08 -30.45
N LEU A 431 28.01 -12.36 -30.09
CA LEU A 431 28.79 -12.81 -28.94
C LEU A 431 30.27 -12.49 -29.11
N THR A 432 30.87 -12.79 -30.28
CA THR A 432 32.26 -12.44 -30.57
C THR A 432 32.50 -10.94 -30.45
N LEU A 433 31.63 -10.10 -31.03
CA LEU A 433 31.76 -8.64 -30.92
C LEU A 433 31.63 -8.15 -29.46
N ALA A 434 30.78 -8.80 -28.65
CA ALA A 434 30.63 -8.46 -27.24
C ALA A 434 31.84 -8.89 -26.41
N GLU A 435 32.47 -10.02 -26.72
CA GLU A 435 33.72 -10.47 -26.11
C GLU A 435 34.88 -9.53 -26.45
N GLU A 436 34.99 -9.09 -27.70
CA GLU A 436 35.97 -8.08 -28.13
C GLU A 436 35.78 -6.75 -27.38
N ALA A 437 34.55 -6.23 -27.34
CA ALA A 437 34.23 -5.00 -26.63
C ALA A 437 34.52 -5.09 -25.12
N HIS A 438 34.23 -6.24 -24.50
CA HIS A 438 34.56 -6.50 -23.11
C HIS A 438 36.09 -6.54 -22.89
N GLY A 439 36.84 -7.26 -23.75
CA GLY A 439 38.29 -7.34 -23.68
C GLY A 439 38.97 -5.98 -23.75
N LEU A 440 38.55 -5.13 -24.70
CA LEU A 440 39.06 -3.77 -24.85
C LEU A 440 38.94 -2.94 -23.56
N VAL A 441 37.78 -2.96 -22.90
CA VAL A 441 37.58 -2.22 -21.64
C VAL A 441 38.34 -2.85 -20.49
N SER A 442 38.38 -4.19 -20.42
CA SER A 442 39.15 -4.90 -19.39
C SER A 442 40.64 -4.57 -19.46
N ASP A 443 41.22 -4.54 -20.66
CA ASP A 443 42.64 -4.23 -20.87
C ASP A 443 42.93 -2.76 -20.53
N MET A 444 42.04 -1.83 -20.89
CA MET A 444 42.17 -0.42 -20.52
C MET A 444 42.15 -0.24 -19.00
N LEU A 445 41.21 -0.88 -18.31
CA LEU A 445 41.09 -0.81 -16.85
C LEU A 445 42.32 -1.40 -16.15
N ALA A 446 42.91 -2.45 -16.69
CA ALA A 446 44.13 -3.05 -16.14
C ALA A 446 45.37 -2.14 -16.27
N LEU A 447 45.36 -1.20 -17.22
CA LEU A 447 46.45 -0.24 -17.46
C LEU A 447 46.30 1.08 -16.69
N MET A 448 45.17 1.29 -16.00
CA MET A 448 44.90 2.51 -15.23
C MET A 448 45.40 2.38 -13.79
N GLU A 449 46.12 3.40 -13.29
CA GLU A 449 46.64 3.43 -11.91
C GLU A 449 45.53 3.70 -10.87
N GLU A 450 44.49 4.46 -11.24
CA GLU A 450 43.29 4.68 -10.43
C GLU A 450 42.18 3.71 -10.82
N SER A 451 41.46 3.15 -9.83
CA SER A 451 40.32 2.24 -10.06
C SER A 451 39.10 3.02 -10.57
N PRO A 452 38.75 2.96 -11.86
CA PRO A 452 37.65 3.74 -12.43
C PRO A 452 36.29 3.15 -12.03
N ASP A 453 35.20 3.86 -12.33
CA ASP A 453 33.84 3.33 -12.15
C ASP A 453 33.69 1.97 -12.88
N PRO A 454 33.40 0.86 -12.18
CA PRO A 454 33.28 -0.46 -12.80
C PRO A 454 31.98 -0.63 -13.60
N THR A 455 31.11 0.39 -13.66
CA THR A 455 29.79 0.31 -14.30
C THR A 455 29.83 -0.01 -15.80
N PRO A 456 30.72 0.55 -16.65
CA PRO A 456 30.81 0.16 -18.06
C PRO A 456 31.19 -1.30 -18.24
N LEU A 457 32.19 -1.80 -17.49
CA LEU A 457 32.62 -3.18 -17.52
C LEU A 457 31.49 -4.13 -17.09
N PHE A 458 30.75 -3.78 -16.04
CA PHE A 458 29.57 -4.54 -15.62
C PHE A 458 28.55 -4.71 -16.75
N TRP A 459 28.21 -3.64 -17.48
CA TRP A 459 27.21 -3.73 -18.55
C TRP A 459 27.71 -4.50 -19.77
N LEU A 460 29.01 -4.46 -20.08
CA LEU A 460 29.64 -5.28 -21.12
C LEU A 460 29.65 -6.76 -20.73
N GLU A 461 29.99 -7.08 -19.49
CA GLU A 461 29.96 -8.45 -18.96
C GLU A 461 28.55 -9.04 -19.03
N VAL A 462 27.55 -8.26 -18.62
CA VAL A 462 26.13 -8.63 -18.73
C VAL A 462 25.69 -8.83 -20.19
N LEU A 463 26.13 -7.96 -21.11
CA LEU A 463 25.82 -8.10 -22.54
C LEU A 463 26.37 -9.42 -23.09
N LYS A 464 27.65 -9.70 -22.81
CA LYS A 464 28.34 -10.94 -23.17
C LYS A 464 27.60 -12.16 -22.61
N ASN A 465 27.33 -12.17 -21.30
CA ASN A 465 26.66 -13.30 -20.63
C ASN A 465 25.23 -13.51 -21.13
N SER A 466 24.49 -12.44 -21.44
CA SER A 466 23.16 -12.51 -22.02
C SER A 466 23.18 -13.14 -23.42
N LEU A 467 24.10 -12.70 -24.29
CA LEU A 467 24.25 -13.27 -25.63
C LEU A 467 24.70 -14.74 -25.59
N ALA A 468 25.63 -15.08 -24.70
CA ALA A 468 26.06 -16.45 -24.48
C ALA A 468 24.89 -17.34 -24.01
N ALA A 469 24.07 -16.87 -23.07
CA ALA A 469 22.89 -17.60 -22.61
C ALA A 469 21.86 -17.83 -23.74
N HIS A 470 21.56 -16.80 -24.53
CA HIS A 470 20.65 -16.95 -25.68
C HIS A 470 21.21 -17.88 -26.76
N ASN A 471 22.52 -17.85 -26.99
CA ASN A 471 23.19 -18.77 -27.92
C ASN A 471 23.12 -20.22 -27.42
N ASN A 472 23.36 -20.44 -26.13
CA ASN A 472 23.24 -21.76 -25.51
C ASN A 472 21.81 -22.29 -25.58
N ASP A 473 20.79 -21.46 -25.29
CA ASP A 473 19.38 -21.87 -25.40
C ASP A 473 19.01 -22.29 -26.82
N MET A 474 19.52 -21.58 -27.84
CA MET A 474 19.33 -21.96 -29.24
C MET A 474 19.97 -23.31 -29.55
N GLN A 475 21.23 -23.50 -29.18
CA GLN A 475 21.97 -24.73 -29.44
C GLN A 475 21.37 -25.93 -28.69
N SER A 476 21.00 -25.75 -27.43
CA SER A 476 20.36 -26.80 -26.62
C SER A 476 18.94 -27.09 -27.08
N GLY A 477 18.14 -26.07 -27.41
CA GLY A 477 16.78 -26.25 -27.91
C GLY A 477 16.71 -27.00 -29.25
N LEU A 478 17.74 -26.87 -30.09
CA LEU A 478 17.89 -27.64 -31.33
C LEU A 478 18.31 -29.10 -31.07
N LYS A 479 19.07 -29.37 -29.99
CA LYS A 479 19.65 -30.69 -29.70
C LYS A 479 18.76 -31.58 -28.83
N ASP A 480 18.17 -31.03 -27.77
CA ASP A 480 17.36 -31.77 -26.80
C ASP A 480 16.27 -30.88 -26.16
N PRO A 481 15.13 -30.70 -26.85
CA PRO A 481 14.00 -29.96 -26.29
C PRO A 481 13.30 -30.70 -25.12
N GLY A 482 13.53 -32.00 -24.95
CA GLY A 482 12.91 -32.81 -23.90
C GLY A 482 13.42 -32.45 -22.50
N ALA A 483 14.73 -32.32 -22.33
CA ALA A 483 15.35 -32.05 -21.04
C ALA A 483 14.92 -30.72 -20.42
N LEU A 484 14.83 -29.64 -21.20
CA LEU A 484 14.36 -28.34 -20.71
C LEU A 484 12.88 -28.40 -20.29
N ASN A 485 12.06 -29.11 -21.07
CA ASN A 485 10.63 -29.25 -20.79
C ASN A 485 10.38 -30.02 -19.48
N GLU A 486 11.19 -31.03 -19.16
CA GLU A 486 11.11 -31.73 -17.88
C GLU A 486 11.44 -30.82 -16.69
N ARG A 487 12.52 -30.03 -16.80
CA ARG A 487 12.90 -29.04 -15.78
C ARG A 487 11.81 -28.00 -15.55
N LEU A 488 11.22 -27.47 -16.62
CA LEU A 488 10.11 -26.53 -16.55
C LEU A 488 8.87 -27.12 -15.87
N ARG A 489 8.50 -28.37 -16.19
CA ARG A 489 7.40 -29.08 -15.52
C ARG A 489 7.71 -29.31 -14.04
N ALA A 490 8.94 -29.65 -13.70
CA ALA A 490 9.36 -29.85 -12.32
C ALA A 490 9.25 -28.54 -11.51
N LEU A 491 9.74 -27.42 -12.05
CA LEU A 491 9.59 -26.10 -11.43
C LEU A 491 8.12 -25.69 -11.28
N ALA A 492 7.30 -25.89 -12.32
CA ALA A 492 5.88 -25.57 -12.27
C ALA A 492 5.15 -26.36 -11.17
N ASN A 493 5.43 -27.66 -11.09
CA ASN A 493 4.88 -28.53 -10.06
C ASN A 493 5.36 -28.13 -8.67
N ALA A 494 6.66 -27.88 -8.48
CA ALA A 494 7.21 -27.48 -7.19
C ALA A 494 6.60 -26.15 -6.71
N ALA A 495 6.50 -25.16 -7.60
CA ALA A 495 5.91 -23.86 -7.28
C ALA A 495 4.44 -24.00 -6.86
N ARG A 496 3.65 -24.76 -7.64
CA ARG A 496 2.24 -25.01 -7.33
C ARG A 496 2.06 -25.78 -6.03
N THR A 497 2.88 -26.80 -5.78
CA THR A 497 2.85 -27.58 -4.53
C THR A 497 3.13 -26.68 -3.32
N LEU A 498 4.19 -25.88 -3.34
CA LEU A 498 4.50 -24.95 -2.23
C LEU A 498 3.35 -23.96 -1.96
N ALA A 499 2.69 -23.46 -3.00
CA ALA A 499 1.54 -22.56 -2.85
C ALA A 499 0.32 -23.28 -2.21
N LEU A 500 0.05 -24.53 -2.62
CA LEU A 500 -1.10 -25.31 -2.16
C LEU A 500 -0.90 -25.93 -0.76
N GLU A 501 0.34 -26.15 -0.32
CA GLU A 501 0.65 -26.66 1.02
C GLU A 501 0.31 -25.65 2.14
N MET A 502 0.33 -24.35 1.86
CA MET A 502 0.03 -23.29 2.84
C MET A 502 -1.42 -23.37 3.33
N ASP A 503 -1.66 -23.75 4.59
CA ASP A 503 -2.99 -23.88 5.17
C ASP A 503 -3.53 -22.56 5.76
N PHE A 504 -4.34 -21.83 4.99
CA PHE A 504 -4.89 -20.54 5.45
C PHE A 504 -6.00 -20.68 6.50
N ARG A 505 -6.51 -21.90 6.79
CA ARG A 505 -7.67 -22.09 7.70
C ARG A 505 -7.38 -21.63 9.12
N PHE A 506 -6.18 -21.90 9.63
CA PHE A 506 -5.82 -21.55 11.01
C PHE A 506 -5.51 -20.07 11.18
N LEU A 507 -5.28 -19.32 10.09
CA LEU A 507 -5.06 -17.87 10.11
C LEU A 507 -6.37 -17.07 10.15
N VAL A 508 -7.52 -17.75 10.14
CA VAL A 508 -8.83 -17.12 10.22
C VAL A 508 -9.26 -16.97 11.68
N ASP A 509 -9.61 -15.74 12.07
CA ASP A 509 -10.31 -15.49 13.32
C ASP A 509 -11.75 -16.03 13.22
N ASP A 510 -12.10 -16.95 14.11
CA ASP A 510 -13.36 -17.66 14.05
C ASP A 510 -14.59 -16.82 14.42
N GLU A 511 -14.43 -15.72 15.16
CA GLU A 511 -15.54 -14.84 15.51
C GLU A 511 -15.80 -13.86 14.36
N ARG A 512 -14.74 -13.19 13.90
CA ARG A 512 -14.78 -12.17 12.86
C ARG A 512 -14.90 -12.77 11.47
N LYS A 513 -14.51 -14.04 11.27
CA LYS A 513 -14.36 -14.74 9.98
C LYS A 513 -13.52 -13.92 8.97
N LEU A 514 -12.49 -13.26 9.49
CA LEU A 514 -11.50 -12.49 8.76
C LEU A 514 -10.13 -13.12 8.96
N LEU A 515 -9.20 -12.86 8.05
CA LEU A 515 -7.81 -13.25 8.25
C LEU A 515 -7.23 -12.39 9.37
N SER A 516 -6.60 -13.02 10.36
CA SER A 516 -5.74 -12.33 11.32
C SER A 516 -4.55 -11.69 10.59
N ILE A 517 -3.85 -10.77 11.23
CA ILE A 517 -2.59 -10.22 10.67
C ILE A 517 -1.56 -11.33 10.50
N GLY A 518 -1.54 -12.27 11.44
CA GLY A 518 -0.73 -13.47 11.39
C GLY A 518 -0.78 -14.24 12.70
N TYR A 519 0.24 -15.07 12.90
CA TYR A 519 0.30 -16.04 13.99
C TYR A 519 1.70 -16.08 14.58
N SER A 520 1.79 -15.85 15.89
CA SER A 520 3.02 -16.01 16.66
C SER A 520 3.25 -17.50 16.94
N PHE A 521 4.31 -18.06 16.38
CA PHE A 521 4.68 -19.45 16.64
C PHE A 521 5.19 -19.63 18.07
N THR A 522 5.91 -18.64 18.59
CA THR A 522 6.44 -18.65 19.96
C THR A 522 5.33 -18.62 21.01
N ASP A 523 4.30 -17.79 20.80
CA ASP A 523 3.19 -17.64 21.75
C ASP A 523 2.02 -18.60 21.45
N ASN A 524 2.09 -19.35 20.34
CA ASN A 524 1.04 -20.24 19.85
C ASN A 524 -0.33 -19.55 19.76
N GLN A 525 -0.35 -18.29 19.29
CA GLN A 525 -1.54 -17.44 19.29
C GLN A 525 -1.68 -16.65 17.99
N LEU A 526 -2.92 -16.46 17.56
CA LEU A 526 -3.28 -15.51 16.49
C LEU A 526 -3.26 -14.07 17.00
N ASP A 527 -2.86 -13.15 16.13
CA ASP A 527 -2.98 -11.73 16.42
C ASP A 527 -4.45 -11.34 16.62
N GLY A 528 -4.70 -10.47 17.61
CA GLY A 528 -6.04 -9.95 17.89
C GLY A 528 -6.57 -8.95 16.85
N SER A 529 -5.72 -8.53 15.91
CA SER A 529 -6.06 -7.66 14.78
C SER A 529 -6.32 -8.49 13.52
N CYS A 530 -7.17 -7.99 12.63
CA CYS A 530 -7.52 -8.69 11.38
C CYS A 530 -7.46 -7.74 10.19
N TYR A 531 -7.23 -8.29 9.00
CA TYR A 531 -7.44 -7.57 7.75
C TYR A 531 -8.94 -7.47 7.45
N ASP A 532 -9.47 -6.27 7.63
CA ASP A 532 -10.90 -5.98 7.49
C ASP A 532 -11.21 -5.04 6.32
N LEU A 533 -10.23 -4.53 5.56
CA LEU A 533 -10.42 -3.64 4.41
C LEU A 533 -10.23 -4.36 3.08
N LEU A 534 -11.09 -4.08 2.09
CA LEU A 534 -10.89 -4.59 0.72
C LEU A 534 -9.74 -3.87 -0.02
N ALA A 535 -9.50 -2.60 0.31
CA ALA A 535 -8.33 -1.85 -0.14
C ALA A 535 -7.14 -2.12 0.80
N SER A 536 -6.58 -3.31 0.66
CA SER A 536 -5.37 -3.76 1.35
C SER A 536 -4.60 -4.73 0.44
N GLU A 537 -3.30 -4.78 0.65
CA GLU A 537 -2.36 -5.79 0.19
C GLU A 537 -2.83 -7.22 0.50
N ALA A 538 -3.52 -7.44 1.64
CA ALA A 538 -4.00 -8.75 2.08
C ALA A 538 -5.09 -9.35 1.18
N ARG A 539 -5.71 -8.55 0.30
CA ARG A 539 -6.79 -9.04 -0.56
C ARG A 539 -6.35 -10.15 -1.51
N LEU A 540 -5.06 -10.22 -1.87
CA LEU A 540 -4.52 -11.33 -2.66
C LEU A 540 -4.55 -12.63 -1.86
N ALA A 541 -4.18 -12.59 -0.58
CA ALA A 541 -4.28 -13.72 0.35
C ALA A 541 -5.73 -14.21 0.46
N SER A 542 -6.67 -13.27 0.65
CA SER A 542 -8.11 -13.57 0.70
C SER A 542 -8.60 -14.25 -0.57
N LEU A 543 -8.25 -13.73 -1.77
CA LEU A 543 -8.66 -14.32 -3.04
C LEU A 543 -8.09 -15.73 -3.21
N PHE A 544 -6.79 -15.90 -2.96
CA PHE A 544 -6.11 -17.19 -3.09
C PHE A 544 -6.68 -18.23 -2.13
N ALA A 545 -6.86 -17.90 -0.85
CA ALA A 545 -7.40 -18.82 0.14
C ALA A 545 -8.85 -19.23 -0.15
N ILE A 546 -9.66 -18.34 -0.73
CA ILE A 546 -11.01 -18.67 -1.21
C ILE A 546 -10.94 -19.59 -2.44
N ALA A 547 -10.08 -19.27 -3.41
CA ALA A 547 -9.94 -20.05 -4.64
C ALA A 547 -9.45 -21.47 -4.35
N LYS A 548 -8.49 -21.62 -3.44
CA LYS A 548 -8.00 -22.92 -2.95
C LYS A 548 -9.09 -23.71 -2.21
N GLY A 549 -10.04 -23.02 -1.58
CA GLY A 549 -11.12 -23.62 -0.80
C GLY A 549 -10.83 -23.74 0.70
N ASP A 550 -9.75 -23.12 1.19
CA ASP A 550 -9.42 -23.06 2.61
C ASP A 550 -10.44 -22.20 3.37
N ILE A 551 -10.88 -21.10 2.76
CA ILE A 551 -11.78 -20.11 3.38
C ILE A 551 -13.05 -19.95 2.54
N PRO A 552 -14.25 -19.86 3.14
CA PRO A 552 -15.48 -19.67 2.39
C PRO A 552 -15.58 -18.28 1.74
N ALA A 553 -16.21 -18.18 0.57
CA ALA A 553 -16.38 -16.93 -0.20
C ALA A 553 -17.05 -15.79 0.59
N LYS A 554 -17.83 -16.10 1.64
CA LYS A 554 -18.40 -15.11 2.57
C LYS A 554 -17.34 -14.19 3.19
N HIS A 555 -16.10 -14.67 3.35
CA HIS A 555 -14.97 -13.87 3.82
C HIS A 555 -14.75 -12.62 2.96
N TRP A 556 -14.78 -12.78 1.63
CA TRP A 556 -14.59 -11.68 0.68
C TRP A 556 -15.57 -10.54 0.92
N PHE A 557 -16.83 -10.87 1.22
CA PHE A 557 -17.90 -9.89 1.44
C PHE A 557 -17.92 -9.29 2.86
N ARG A 558 -17.12 -9.81 3.78
CA ARG A 558 -16.92 -9.21 5.12
C ARG A 558 -15.88 -8.09 5.11
N LEU A 559 -14.98 -8.07 4.12
CA LEU A 559 -14.07 -6.95 3.94
C LEU A 559 -14.86 -5.65 3.75
N SER A 560 -14.41 -4.56 4.33
CA SER A 560 -15.08 -3.28 4.32
C SER A 560 -15.01 -2.66 2.92
N ARG A 561 -16.16 -2.15 2.45
CA ARG A 561 -16.28 -1.31 1.24
C ARG A 561 -16.32 0.17 1.59
N ALA A 562 -15.78 0.55 2.76
CA ALA A 562 -15.68 1.96 3.15
C ALA A 562 -14.95 2.74 2.05
N ALA A 563 -15.57 3.82 1.56
CA ALA A 563 -15.06 4.59 0.45
C ALA A 563 -15.20 6.10 0.70
N ILE A 564 -14.24 6.84 0.16
CA ILE A 564 -14.19 8.30 0.15
C ILE A 564 -14.46 8.84 -1.26
N GLN A 565 -14.94 10.08 -1.29
CA GLN A 565 -15.00 10.88 -2.50
C GLN A 565 -13.63 11.53 -2.72
N SER A 566 -13.04 11.31 -3.90
CA SER A 566 -11.85 12.05 -4.34
C SER A 566 -12.03 12.53 -5.79
N GLY A 567 -11.98 13.85 -5.97
CA GLY A 567 -12.24 14.50 -7.26
C GLY A 567 -13.59 14.06 -7.88
N LYS A 568 -13.55 13.59 -9.13
CA LYS A 568 -14.72 13.12 -9.88
C LYS A 568 -15.14 11.67 -9.58
N GLY A 569 -14.38 10.93 -8.76
CA GLY A 569 -14.61 9.49 -8.49
C GLY A 569 -14.75 9.15 -7.01
N ALA A 570 -15.07 7.90 -6.71
CA ALA A 570 -14.97 7.34 -5.36
C ALA A 570 -13.86 6.29 -5.34
N ALA A 571 -13.16 6.18 -4.22
CA ALA A 571 -12.13 5.16 -3.96
C ALA A 571 -12.42 4.51 -2.61
N LEU A 572 -12.17 3.20 -2.51
CA LEU A 572 -12.09 2.53 -1.22
C LEU A 572 -11.00 3.17 -0.34
N ILE A 573 -11.26 3.23 0.95
CA ILE A 573 -10.31 3.70 1.97
C ILE A 573 -9.41 2.52 2.34
N SER A 574 -8.11 2.77 2.42
CA SER A 574 -7.14 1.82 3.00
C SER A 574 -6.72 2.27 4.40
N TRP A 575 -5.90 1.49 5.09
CA TRP A 575 -5.52 1.81 6.47
C TRP A 575 -4.62 3.06 6.50
N SER A 576 -3.51 3.04 5.77
CA SER A 576 -2.54 4.14 5.75
C SER A 576 -2.76 5.11 4.58
N GLY A 577 -3.51 4.73 3.54
CA GLY A 577 -3.62 5.54 2.32
C GLY A 577 -2.39 5.42 1.41
N SER A 578 -1.65 4.33 1.58
CA SER A 578 -0.37 4.05 0.94
C SER A 578 -0.56 3.43 -0.45
N MET A 579 0.31 3.76 -1.41
CA MET A 579 0.12 3.30 -2.80
C MET A 579 0.17 1.76 -2.92
N PHE A 580 1.03 1.10 -2.14
CA PHE A 580 1.19 -0.35 -2.23
C PHE A 580 -0.08 -1.12 -1.81
N GLU A 581 -0.80 -0.68 -0.77
CA GLU A 581 -2.06 -1.29 -0.31
C GLU A 581 -3.08 -1.41 -1.47
N TYR A 582 -3.08 -0.42 -2.37
CA TYR A 582 -3.96 -0.41 -3.54
C TYR A 582 -3.40 -1.20 -4.72
N LEU A 583 -2.10 -1.14 -5.00
CA LEU A 583 -1.54 -1.56 -6.30
C LEU A 583 -0.66 -2.81 -6.25
N MET A 584 -0.11 -3.19 -5.09
CA MET A 584 0.70 -4.40 -4.96
C MET A 584 -0.07 -5.67 -5.37
N PRO A 585 -1.32 -5.91 -4.92
CA PRO A 585 -2.07 -7.07 -5.39
C PRO A 585 -2.29 -7.05 -6.90
N SER A 586 -2.32 -5.86 -7.52
CA SER A 586 -2.48 -5.71 -8.97
C SER A 586 -1.24 -6.09 -9.77
N LEU A 587 -0.15 -6.56 -9.15
CA LEU A 587 0.97 -7.18 -9.87
C LEU A 587 0.56 -8.52 -10.52
N VAL A 588 -0.28 -9.30 -9.84
CA VAL A 588 -0.78 -10.59 -10.35
C VAL A 588 -2.31 -10.63 -10.46
N MET A 589 -3.03 -9.85 -9.64
CA MET A 589 -4.49 -9.85 -9.64
C MET A 589 -5.05 -8.83 -10.64
N ARG A 590 -6.01 -9.24 -11.47
CA ARG A 590 -6.74 -8.36 -12.40
C ARG A 590 -7.69 -7.44 -11.64
N ALA A 591 -7.76 -6.19 -12.08
CA ALA A 591 -8.83 -5.27 -11.74
C ALA A 591 -9.58 -4.95 -13.04
N ALA A 592 -10.71 -5.63 -13.28
CA ALA A 592 -11.40 -5.52 -14.55
C ALA A 592 -11.97 -4.11 -14.75
N ALA A 593 -12.00 -3.69 -16.00
CA ALA A 593 -12.59 -2.46 -16.49
C ALA A 593 -13.94 -2.10 -15.82
N GLY A 594 -14.03 -0.96 -15.13
CA GLY A 594 -15.30 -0.48 -14.56
C GLY A 594 -15.73 -1.19 -13.27
N THR A 595 -14.85 -1.99 -12.66
CA THR A 595 -15.06 -2.60 -11.35
C THR A 595 -14.69 -1.64 -10.22
N LEU A 596 -15.12 -1.99 -9.01
CA LEU A 596 -14.82 -1.30 -7.76
C LEU A 596 -13.31 -1.15 -7.54
N LEU A 597 -12.56 -2.23 -7.77
CA LEU A 597 -11.11 -2.25 -7.59
C LEU A 597 -10.40 -1.40 -8.65
N GLU A 598 -10.80 -1.52 -9.93
CA GLU A 598 -10.19 -0.72 -11.01
C GLU A 598 -10.44 0.77 -10.79
N GLN A 599 -11.68 1.15 -10.48
CA GLN A 599 -12.02 2.55 -10.21
C GLN A 599 -11.25 3.07 -8.98
N THR A 600 -11.15 2.27 -7.92
CA THR A 600 -10.38 2.63 -6.71
C THR A 600 -8.93 2.89 -7.06
N ASN A 601 -8.27 1.97 -7.77
CA ASN A 601 -6.87 2.11 -8.17
C ASN A 601 -6.64 3.39 -9.01
N ARG A 602 -7.54 3.67 -9.95
CA ARG A 602 -7.48 4.87 -10.80
C ARG A 602 -7.65 6.16 -10.00
N VAL A 603 -8.57 6.19 -9.05
CA VAL A 603 -8.83 7.36 -8.21
C VAL A 603 -7.71 7.56 -7.18
N ALA A 604 -7.16 6.48 -6.61
CA ALA A 604 -6.03 6.55 -5.68
C ALA A 604 -4.79 7.18 -6.35
N VAL A 605 -4.41 6.71 -7.55
CA VAL A 605 -3.30 7.29 -8.32
C VAL A 605 -3.56 8.76 -8.66
N ALA A 606 -4.77 9.11 -9.13
CA ALA A 606 -5.12 10.49 -9.45
C ALA A 606 -5.09 11.42 -8.22
N HIS A 607 -5.51 10.92 -7.05
CA HIS A 607 -5.48 11.66 -5.78
C HIS A 607 -4.05 11.91 -5.32
N GLN A 608 -3.18 10.90 -5.38
CA GLN A 608 -1.75 11.06 -5.08
C GLN A 608 -1.07 12.06 -6.03
N GLN A 609 -1.36 11.99 -7.32
CA GLN A 609 -0.86 12.96 -8.31
C GLN A 609 -1.31 14.40 -8.00
N ALA A 610 -2.59 14.58 -7.64
CA ALA A 610 -3.13 15.89 -7.27
C ALA A 610 -2.48 16.43 -5.99
N TYR A 611 -2.26 15.57 -4.99
CA TYR A 611 -1.62 15.94 -3.73
C TYR A 611 -0.15 16.33 -3.92
N GLY A 612 0.63 15.56 -4.69
CA GLY A 612 2.01 15.93 -5.03
C GLY A 612 2.07 17.28 -5.75
N ARG A 613 1.15 17.53 -6.70
CA ARG A 613 1.04 18.84 -7.39
C ARG A 613 0.70 19.98 -6.43
N SER A 614 -0.23 19.78 -5.48
CA SER A 614 -0.60 20.83 -4.52
C SER A 614 0.54 21.21 -3.58
N LEU A 615 1.47 20.28 -3.33
CA LEU A 615 2.66 20.49 -2.51
C LEU A 615 3.88 20.96 -3.34
N GLY A 616 3.79 20.99 -4.67
CA GLY A 616 4.91 21.32 -5.53
C GLY A 616 6.02 20.26 -5.56
N ILE A 617 5.78 19.02 -5.11
CA ILE A 617 6.76 17.91 -5.08
C ILE A 617 6.35 16.77 -6.04
N PRO A 618 7.23 15.78 -6.33
CA PRO A 618 6.82 14.56 -7.02
C PRO A 618 5.72 13.81 -6.24
N TRP A 619 5.08 12.82 -6.87
CA TRP A 619 4.06 11.98 -6.22
C TRP A 619 4.53 10.53 -6.10
N GLY A 620 3.81 9.71 -5.35
CA GLY A 620 4.18 8.32 -5.05
C GLY A 620 4.50 8.11 -3.57
N ILE A 621 3.58 8.48 -2.69
CA ILE A 621 3.71 8.26 -1.25
C ILE A 621 3.28 6.82 -0.96
N SER A 622 4.15 6.07 -0.31
CA SER A 622 3.94 4.69 0.09
C SER A 622 4.85 4.37 1.29
N GLU A 623 4.71 3.18 1.89
CA GLU A 623 5.68 2.71 2.90
C GLU A 623 7.11 2.72 2.34
N ALA A 624 8.06 3.22 3.11
CA ALA A 624 9.45 3.37 2.66
C ALA A 624 10.39 3.64 3.83
N ALA A 625 11.70 3.49 3.59
CA ALA A 625 12.69 4.12 4.46
C ALA A 625 12.63 5.66 4.34
N TYR A 626 13.02 6.38 5.38
CA TYR A 626 13.00 7.85 5.41
C TYR A 626 14.27 8.42 6.06
N ASN A 627 14.47 9.75 6.01
CA ASN A 627 15.70 10.38 6.50
C ASN A 627 15.76 10.49 8.03
N ALA A 628 15.76 9.33 8.69
CA ALA A 628 16.11 9.15 10.09
C ALA A 628 16.94 7.87 10.21
N ARG A 629 17.88 7.84 11.15
CA ARG A 629 18.78 6.70 11.33
C ARG A 629 18.80 6.26 12.80
N ASP A 630 19.00 4.97 13.03
CA ASP A 630 19.26 4.45 14.39
C ASP A 630 20.73 4.62 14.80
N MET A 631 21.08 4.09 15.96
CA MET A 631 22.44 4.13 16.52
C MET A 631 23.48 3.44 15.61
N ASP A 632 23.05 2.47 14.80
CA ASP A 632 23.91 1.77 13.84
C ASP A 632 23.98 2.49 12.48
N PHE A 633 23.40 3.70 12.41
CA PHE A 633 23.24 4.51 11.20
C PHE A 633 22.39 3.85 10.11
N THR A 634 21.50 2.92 10.47
CA THR A 634 20.56 2.28 9.54
C THR A 634 19.34 3.17 9.35
N TYR A 635 18.95 3.40 8.09
CA TYR A 635 17.74 4.17 7.80
C TYR A 635 16.50 3.50 8.39
N GLN A 636 15.66 4.31 9.03
CA GLN A 636 14.41 3.86 9.62
C GLN A 636 13.31 3.69 8.56
N TYR A 637 12.38 2.79 8.84
CA TYR A 637 11.27 2.43 7.95
C TYR A 637 9.92 2.78 8.58
N SER A 638 8.97 3.27 7.77
CA SER A 638 7.63 3.57 8.25
C SER A 638 6.57 3.47 7.15
N ASN A 639 5.31 3.44 7.56
CA ASN A 639 4.18 3.52 6.65
C ASN A 639 3.83 4.99 6.36
N PHE A 640 3.75 5.35 5.08
CA PHE A 640 3.32 6.68 4.65
C PHE A 640 2.13 6.55 3.71
N GLY A 641 1.25 7.54 3.75
CA GLY A 641 0.12 7.61 2.83
C GLY A 641 -0.43 9.01 2.70
N VAL A 642 -1.43 9.16 1.83
CA VAL A 642 -1.96 10.47 1.47
C VAL A 642 -3.22 10.80 2.28
N PRO A 643 -3.32 12.01 2.85
CA PRO A 643 -4.53 12.46 3.53
C PRO A 643 -5.78 12.28 2.67
N GLY A 644 -6.84 11.76 3.30
CA GLY A 644 -8.11 11.47 2.65
C GLY A 644 -8.22 10.06 2.06
N LEU A 645 -7.12 9.35 1.77
CA LEU A 645 -7.16 7.95 1.31
C LEU A 645 -7.02 6.93 2.45
N GLY A 646 -6.39 7.32 3.57
CA GLY A 646 -6.17 6.46 4.74
C GLY A 646 -7.07 6.77 5.94
N LEU A 647 -7.22 5.80 6.85
CA LEU A 647 -7.83 5.97 8.19
C LEU A 647 -6.83 6.46 9.25
N GLN A 648 -5.54 6.17 9.06
CA GLN A 648 -4.46 6.58 9.97
C GLN A 648 -4.44 8.11 10.15
N ARG A 649 -4.20 8.56 11.39
CA ARG A 649 -4.10 9.99 11.72
C ARG A 649 -2.72 10.53 11.39
N GLY A 650 -2.64 11.81 10.99
CA GLY A 650 -1.36 12.50 10.83
C GLY A 650 -0.64 12.23 9.50
N LEU A 651 -1.34 11.67 8.51
CA LEU A 651 -0.77 11.38 7.17
C LEU A 651 -0.20 12.62 6.47
N ALA A 652 -0.67 13.81 6.81
CA ALA A 652 -0.16 15.07 6.25
C ALA A 652 1.20 15.50 6.80
N GLN A 653 1.66 14.90 7.91
CA GLN A 653 2.86 15.32 8.64
C GLN A 653 4.16 14.88 7.97
N ASN A 654 4.13 13.75 7.25
CA ASN A 654 5.29 13.18 6.57
C ASN A 654 5.14 13.34 5.06
N ARG A 655 6.22 13.77 4.39
CA ARG A 655 6.27 13.98 2.94
C ARG A 655 7.38 13.14 2.32
N VAL A 656 7.23 11.82 2.38
CA VAL A 656 8.21 10.86 1.85
C VAL A 656 7.70 10.29 0.53
N ILE A 657 8.47 10.49 -0.54
CA ILE A 657 8.14 9.97 -1.88
C ILE A 657 8.95 8.72 -2.15
N ALA A 658 8.28 7.62 -2.44
CA ALA A 658 8.89 6.33 -2.73
C ALA A 658 8.84 6.05 -4.25
N PRO A 659 9.99 5.98 -4.96
CA PRO A 659 10.00 5.76 -6.40
C PRO A 659 9.31 4.47 -6.85
N TYR A 660 9.34 3.39 -6.06
CA TYR A 660 8.65 2.14 -6.43
C TYR A 660 7.12 2.32 -6.53
N ALA A 661 6.54 3.27 -5.79
CA ALA A 661 5.12 3.61 -5.91
C ALA A 661 4.78 4.20 -7.28
N THR A 662 5.75 4.89 -7.91
CA THR A 662 5.65 5.32 -9.32
C THR A 662 5.68 4.11 -10.25
N GLY A 663 6.50 3.11 -9.95
CA GLY A 663 6.54 1.82 -10.64
C GLY A 663 5.19 1.12 -10.60
N LEU A 664 4.61 0.93 -9.41
CA LEU A 664 3.27 0.35 -9.27
C LEU A 664 2.21 1.14 -10.04
N ALA A 665 2.24 2.48 -9.95
CA ALA A 665 1.28 3.35 -10.62
C ALA A 665 1.38 3.34 -12.15
N SER A 666 2.49 2.87 -12.74
CA SER A 666 2.60 2.74 -14.20
C SER A 666 1.55 1.79 -14.79
N MET A 667 1.09 0.82 -14.00
CA MET A 667 0.02 -0.11 -14.37
C MET A 667 -1.36 0.56 -14.50
N VAL A 668 -1.50 1.81 -14.04
CA VAL A 668 -2.75 2.58 -14.01
C VAL A 668 -2.64 3.88 -14.80
N ASP A 669 -1.48 4.53 -14.77
CA ASP A 669 -1.16 5.75 -15.53
C ASP A 669 0.31 5.75 -15.98
N SER A 670 0.59 5.04 -17.08
CA SER A 670 1.95 4.85 -17.59
C SER A 670 2.63 6.16 -17.98
N ARG A 671 1.92 7.10 -18.62
CA ARG A 671 2.47 8.43 -18.99
C ARG A 671 2.81 9.25 -17.76
N GLY A 672 1.88 9.34 -16.80
CA GLY A 672 2.12 10.04 -15.55
C GLY A 672 3.33 9.46 -14.80
N ALA A 673 3.48 8.14 -14.78
CA ALA A 673 4.62 7.46 -14.17
C ALA A 673 5.95 7.77 -14.90
N ALA A 674 5.96 7.75 -16.24
CA ALA A 674 7.14 8.09 -17.03
C ALA A 674 7.61 9.54 -16.77
N ASP A 675 6.68 10.48 -16.68
CA ASP A 675 6.99 11.87 -16.37
C ASP A 675 7.47 12.04 -14.92
N ASN A 676 6.89 11.31 -13.98
CA ASN A 676 7.30 11.35 -12.58
C ASN A 676 8.71 10.74 -12.40
N TYR A 677 9.04 9.63 -13.05
CA TYR A 677 10.39 9.08 -13.04
C TYR A 677 11.44 10.05 -13.59
N ARG A 678 11.10 10.80 -14.66
CA ARG A 678 11.99 11.85 -15.19
C ARG A 678 12.26 12.91 -14.13
N ARG A 679 11.21 13.36 -13.43
CA ARG A 679 11.31 14.35 -12.35
C ARG A 679 12.12 13.82 -11.16
N LEU A 680 11.88 12.58 -10.73
CA LEU A 680 12.64 11.92 -9.67
C LEU A 680 14.13 11.82 -10.03
N ALA A 681 14.44 11.46 -11.27
CA ALA A 681 15.83 11.37 -11.74
C ALA A 681 16.54 12.74 -11.73
N GLN A 682 15.83 13.82 -12.09
CA GLN A 682 16.35 15.19 -12.01
C GLN A 682 16.66 15.64 -10.56
N MET A 683 16.05 14.98 -9.57
CA MET A 683 16.27 15.25 -8.15
C MET A 683 17.32 14.32 -7.51
N GLY A 684 18.09 13.59 -8.32
CA GLY A 684 19.16 12.70 -7.83
C GLY A 684 18.66 11.36 -7.28
N ALA A 685 17.40 10.99 -7.47
CA ALA A 685 16.83 9.74 -6.95
C ALA A 685 17.31 8.47 -7.67
N LYS A 686 18.04 8.62 -8.78
CA LYS A 686 18.49 7.49 -9.60
C LYS A 686 19.89 7.08 -9.16
N GLY A 687 20.03 5.85 -8.67
CA GLY A 687 21.29 5.25 -8.29
C GLY A 687 21.70 4.07 -9.18
N THR A 688 22.63 3.27 -8.68
CA THR A 688 23.28 2.13 -9.36
C THR A 688 22.30 1.01 -9.72
N TYR A 689 21.40 0.67 -8.79
CA TYR A 689 20.45 -0.43 -8.91
C TYR A 689 19.03 0.03 -9.26
N GLY A 690 18.90 1.14 -9.99
CA GLY A 690 17.60 1.75 -10.30
C GLY A 690 17.35 3.01 -9.49
N PHE A 691 16.12 3.20 -9.02
CA PHE A 691 15.82 4.32 -8.12
C PHE A 691 16.07 3.93 -6.67
N TYR A 692 16.61 4.87 -5.90
CA TYR A 692 16.76 4.77 -4.45
C TYR A 692 15.41 4.63 -3.76
N GLU A 693 15.46 4.20 -2.51
CA GLU A 693 14.32 3.85 -1.68
C GLU A 693 13.31 4.99 -1.53
N SER A 694 13.76 6.21 -1.21
CA SER A 694 12.86 7.35 -1.09
C SER A 694 13.54 8.72 -1.19
N LEU A 695 12.70 9.75 -1.31
CA LEU A 695 13.06 11.16 -1.14
C LEU A 695 12.20 11.74 -0.01
N ASP A 696 12.83 12.21 1.06
CA ASP A 696 12.15 12.82 2.20
C ASP A 696 12.11 14.35 2.06
N PHE A 697 10.92 14.92 2.06
CA PHE A 697 10.65 16.37 2.01
C PHE A 697 10.13 16.91 3.36
N THR A 698 10.27 16.13 4.43
CA THR A 698 9.71 16.49 5.74
C THR A 698 10.64 17.49 6.43
N ALA A 699 10.17 18.72 6.61
CA ALA A 699 10.99 19.86 7.05
C ALA A 699 11.79 19.60 8.33
N SER A 700 11.24 18.87 9.30
CA SER A 700 11.93 18.55 10.56
C SER A 700 13.08 17.54 10.44
N ARG A 701 13.23 16.89 9.27
CA ARG A 701 14.27 15.89 9.00
C ARG A 701 15.23 16.31 7.89
N LEU A 702 15.10 17.53 7.39
CA LEU A 702 15.99 18.06 6.36
C LEU A 702 17.21 18.71 7.03
N PRO A 703 18.43 18.46 6.53
CA PRO A 703 19.58 19.26 6.90
C PRO A 703 19.36 20.74 6.55
N GLU A 704 20.08 21.65 7.25
CA GLU A 704 20.02 23.08 6.94
C GLU A 704 20.30 23.33 5.44
N ASN A 705 19.53 24.22 4.82
CA ASN A 705 19.60 24.59 3.41
C ASN A 705 19.28 23.49 2.38
N GLN A 706 18.77 22.33 2.79
CA GLN A 706 18.27 21.31 1.87
C GLN A 706 16.74 21.33 1.77
N HIS A 707 16.23 21.12 0.56
CA HIS A 707 14.78 21.00 0.31
C HIS A 707 14.31 19.54 0.19
N VAL A 708 15.24 18.60 0.08
CA VAL A 708 14.98 17.16 -0.05
C VAL A 708 16.20 16.37 0.42
N ALA A 709 15.98 15.27 1.13
CA ALA A 709 17.02 14.30 1.47
C ALA A 709 16.76 12.99 0.71
N VAL A 710 17.78 12.47 0.01
CA VAL A 710 17.68 11.20 -0.73
C VAL A 710 18.11 10.06 0.19
N VAL A 711 17.22 9.09 0.40
CA VAL A 711 17.50 7.90 1.21
C VAL A 711 18.16 6.86 0.33
N ARG A 712 19.50 6.81 0.39
CA ARG A 712 20.34 5.95 -0.45
C ARG A 712 20.39 4.50 0.07
N SER A 713 19.25 3.84 -0.03
CA SER A 713 19.10 2.41 0.19
C SER A 713 18.20 1.80 -0.90
N TYR A 714 18.10 0.48 -0.92
CA TYR A 714 17.26 -0.29 -1.83
C TYR A 714 16.66 -1.46 -1.07
N MET A 715 15.36 -1.71 -1.23
CA MET A 715 14.69 -2.89 -0.67
C MET A 715 14.30 -3.89 -1.76
N ALA A 716 14.50 -5.18 -1.49
CA ALA A 716 14.24 -6.24 -2.48
C ALA A 716 12.80 -6.23 -2.99
N HIS A 717 11.81 -6.13 -2.10
CA HIS A 717 10.41 -6.09 -2.51
C HIS A 717 10.08 -4.81 -3.31
N HIS A 718 10.62 -3.64 -2.96
CA HIS A 718 10.41 -2.41 -3.75
C HIS A 718 11.01 -2.51 -5.16
N GLN A 719 12.21 -3.09 -5.29
CA GLN A 719 12.82 -3.36 -6.60
C GLN A 719 12.00 -4.39 -7.40
N GLY A 720 11.59 -5.49 -6.76
CA GLY A 720 10.78 -6.52 -7.41
C GLY A 720 9.40 -6.03 -7.85
N MET A 721 8.71 -5.25 -7.01
CA MET A 721 7.43 -4.62 -7.38
C MET A 721 7.60 -3.68 -8.58
N THR A 722 8.68 -2.90 -8.62
CA THR A 722 8.99 -2.00 -9.74
C THR A 722 9.15 -2.78 -11.04
N LEU A 723 9.93 -3.87 -11.04
CA LEU A 723 10.15 -4.73 -12.21
C LEU A 723 8.85 -5.33 -12.73
N VAL A 724 8.11 -6.00 -11.85
CA VAL A 724 6.88 -6.71 -12.23
C VAL A 724 5.80 -5.73 -12.70
N ALA A 725 5.72 -4.53 -12.10
CA ALA A 725 4.80 -3.49 -12.55
C ALA A 725 5.15 -2.92 -13.92
N LEU A 726 6.44 -2.67 -14.20
CA LEU A 726 6.91 -2.23 -15.51
C LEU A 726 6.74 -3.33 -16.57
N ASN A 727 6.94 -4.60 -16.22
CA ASN A 727 6.63 -5.74 -17.08
C ASN A 727 5.15 -5.75 -17.46
N ASN A 728 4.24 -5.69 -16.47
CA ASN A 728 2.82 -5.60 -16.73
C ASN A 728 2.42 -4.38 -17.57
N THR A 729 3.12 -3.26 -17.41
CA THR A 729 2.83 -2.03 -18.18
C THR A 729 3.25 -2.18 -19.64
N LEU A 730 4.42 -2.77 -19.89
CA LEU A 730 5.03 -2.85 -21.23
C LEU A 730 4.62 -4.10 -22.01
N GLN A 731 4.34 -5.21 -21.31
CA GLN A 731 3.91 -6.51 -21.86
C GLN A 731 2.42 -6.79 -21.62
N ARG A 732 1.58 -5.75 -21.54
CA ARG A 732 0.10 -5.85 -21.51
C ARG A 732 -0.47 -6.71 -20.36
N GLY A 733 0.18 -6.71 -19.21
CA GLY A 733 -0.33 -7.37 -18.00
C GLY A 733 -0.03 -8.87 -17.94
N ILE A 734 1.01 -9.35 -18.63
CA ILE A 734 1.35 -10.78 -18.76
C ILE A 734 1.39 -11.55 -17.43
N MET A 735 1.89 -10.94 -16.35
CA MET A 735 1.94 -11.62 -15.03
C MET A 735 0.54 -11.84 -14.44
N ARG A 736 -0.39 -10.92 -14.74
CA ARG A 736 -1.80 -11.11 -14.38
C ARG A 736 -2.45 -12.20 -15.20
N GLU A 737 -2.09 -12.30 -16.49
CA GLU A 737 -2.59 -13.39 -17.34
C GLU A 737 -2.12 -14.75 -16.83
N ARG A 738 -0.86 -14.85 -16.42
CA ARG A 738 -0.30 -16.07 -15.82
C ARG A 738 -0.98 -16.45 -14.52
N PHE A 739 -1.17 -15.54 -13.57
CA PHE A 739 -1.89 -15.85 -12.33
C PHE A 739 -3.34 -16.30 -12.59
N HIS A 740 -4.04 -15.59 -13.48
CA HIS A 740 -5.43 -15.89 -13.86
C HIS A 740 -5.58 -17.05 -14.85
N ARG A 741 -4.49 -17.70 -15.29
CA ARG A 741 -4.55 -18.95 -16.05
C ARG A 741 -4.90 -20.14 -15.17
N GLU A 742 -4.63 -20.05 -13.87
CA GLU A 742 -4.88 -21.11 -12.91
C GLU A 742 -6.39 -21.38 -12.73
N PRO A 743 -6.87 -22.62 -12.96
CA PRO A 743 -8.30 -22.95 -12.90
C PRO A 743 -9.02 -22.55 -11.60
N MET A 744 -8.38 -22.72 -10.43
CA MET A 744 -8.99 -22.32 -9.16
C MET A 744 -9.19 -20.81 -9.03
N ILE A 745 -8.26 -20.02 -9.60
CA ILE A 745 -8.36 -18.56 -9.64
C ILE A 745 -9.45 -18.13 -10.62
N GLN A 746 -9.51 -18.75 -11.80
CA GLN A 746 -10.56 -18.52 -12.81
C GLN A 746 -11.96 -18.72 -12.23
N ALA A 747 -12.15 -19.80 -11.46
CA ALA A 747 -13.42 -20.08 -10.81
C ALA A 747 -13.86 -18.99 -9.79
N SER A 748 -12.90 -18.22 -9.28
CA SER A 748 -13.11 -17.18 -8.25
C SER A 748 -13.08 -15.75 -8.81
N GLU A 749 -12.85 -15.56 -10.12
CA GLU A 749 -12.74 -14.23 -10.75
C GLU A 749 -13.98 -13.36 -10.56
N LEU A 750 -15.16 -13.98 -10.38
CA LEU A 750 -16.41 -13.28 -10.12
C LEU A 750 -16.36 -12.34 -8.91
N LEU A 751 -15.54 -12.66 -7.90
CA LEU A 751 -15.34 -11.81 -6.73
C LEU A 751 -14.71 -10.45 -7.09
N LEU A 752 -13.97 -10.38 -8.20
CA LEU A 752 -13.28 -9.19 -8.69
C LEU A 752 -14.16 -8.31 -9.58
N GLN A 753 -15.36 -8.78 -9.94
CA GLN A 753 -16.28 -8.07 -10.83
C GLN A 753 -17.29 -7.17 -10.08
N GLU A 754 -17.08 -6.92 -8.79
CA GLU A 754 -17.91 -6.02 -8.00
C GLU A 754 -17.94 -4.63 -8.64
N ARG A 755 -19.14 -4.06 -8.86
CA ARG A 755 -19.30 -2.71 -9.36
C ARG A 755 -19.28 -1.71 -8.21
N MET A 756 -18.75 -0.52 -8.47
CA MET A 756 -18.84 0.58 -7.50
C MET A 756 -20.31 0.84 -7.11
N PRO A 757 -20.68 0.77 -5.82
CA PRO A 757 -22.01 1.14 -5.38
C PRO A 757 -22.30 2.59 -5.77
N ARG A 758 -23.44 2.83 -6.43
CA ARG A 758 -23.83 4.18 -6.89
C ARG A 758 -24.10 5.14 -5.74
N GLU A 759 -24.48 4.60 -4.59
CA GLU A 759 -24.71 5.30 -3.34
C GLU A 759 -23.67 4.88 -2.30
N VAL A 760 -22.41 5.31 -2.48
CA VAL A 760 -21.41 5.15 -1.41
C VAL A 760 -21.84 6.01 -0.23
N ALA A 761 -22.08 5.40 0.93
CA ALA A 761 -22.15 6.12 2.19
C ALA A 761 -20.75 6.73 2.43
N LEU A 762 -20.57 7.96 1.97
CA LEU A 762 -19.30 8.67 2.11
C LEU A 762 -18.95 8.73 3.60
N ALA A 763 -17.91 8.00 3.99
CA ALA A 763 -17.26 8.25 5.26
C ALA A 763 -16.75 9.69 5.20
N LYS A 764 -17.02 10.48 6.24
CA LYS A 764 -16.39 11.80 6.32
C LYS A 764 -14.88 11.56 6.38
N PRO A 765 -14.07 12.06 5.44
CA PRO A 765 -12.66 12.26 5.78
C PRO A 765 -12.66 13.12 7.05
N HIS A 766 -11.78 12.84 8.01
CA HIS A 766 -11.65 13.67 9.19
C HIS A 766 -11.33 15.10 8.72
N ALA A 767 -12.37 15.93 8.60
CA ALA A 767 -12.37 17.21 7.91
C ALA A 767 -11.50 18.27 8.61
N GLU A 768 -10.93 17.93 9.76
CA GLU A 768 -9.90 18.72 10.43
C GLU A 768 -8.55 18.64 9.71
N GLU A 769 -8.23 17.59 8.94
CA GLU A 769 -6.90 17.45 8.32
C GLU A 769 -6.74 18.29 7.04
N VAL A 770 -7.79 18.45 6.21
CA VAL A 770 -7.71 19.25 4.98
C VAL A 770 -7.70 20.76 5.27
N LYS A 771 -8.33 21.19 6.37
CA LYS A 771 -8.30 22.61 6.80
C LYS A 771 -7.09 22.95 7.67
N ARG A 772 -6.44 21.98 8.31
CA ARG A 772 -5.20 22.20 9.10
C ARG A 772 -3.90 22.05 8.31
N ALA A 773 -3.94 21.67 7.04
CA ALA A 773 -2.74 21.64 6.18
C ALA A 773 -2.05 23.01 6.02
N VAL A 774 -2.69 24.11 6.46
CA VAL A 774 -2.13 25.47 6.46
C VAL A 774 -1.84 25.98 7.89
N ASP A 775 -2.28 25.30 8.95
CA ASP A 775 -2.08 25.77 10.33
C ASP A 775 -1.31 24.77 11.19
N LYS A 776 -0.05 25.16 11.43
CA LYS A 776 0.90 24.72 12.47
C LYS A 776 1.05 23.22 12.73
N SER A 777 2.24 22.75 12.37
CA SER A 777 2.92 21.55 12.83
C SER A 777 2.73 21.27 14.32
N GLY A 778 2.27 20.07 14.66
CA GLY A 778 2.28 19.52 16.01
C GLY A 778 2.16 18.00 15.94
N LEU A 779 3.21 17.31 16.40
CA LEU A 779 3.41 15.86 16.45
C LEU A 779 2.26 15.10 17.15
N ASN A 780 2.07 13.82 16.82
CA ASN A 780 2.18 12.72 17.81
C ASN A 780 1.75 11.35 17.23
N LEU A 781 2.73 10.46 16.99
CA LEU A 781 2.65 9.01 17.22
C LEU A 781 4.04 8.53 17.65
N LEU A 782 4.39 8.80 18.91
CA LEU A 782 5.49 8.17 19.63
C LEU A 782 4.89 7.55 20.90
N SER A 783 5.50 6.49 21.41
CA SER A 783 5.07 5.75 22.60
C SER A 783 5.15 6.60 23.87
N GLN A 784 4.19 7.51 24.06
CA GLN A 784 4.16 8.43 25.19
C GLN A 784 3.68 7.73 26.46
N ARG A 785 4.51 7.75 27.51
CA ARG A 785 4.09 7.35 28.86
C ARG A 785 3.52 8.57 29.58
N ARG A 786 2.27 8.49 30.03
CA ARG A 786 1.55 9.62 30.66
C ARG A 786 1.21 9.31 32.12
N PHE A 787 1.51 10.24 33.01
CA PHE A 787 1.24 10.15 34.44
C PHE A 787 0.44 11.37 34.90
N SER A 788 -0.61 11.15 35.70
CA SER A 788 -1.40 12.23 36.32
C SER A 788 -1.20 12.32 37.84
N ALA A 789 -0.48 11.35 38.41
CA ALA A 789 -0.15 11.26 39.83
C ALA A 789 1.18 10.49 40.00
N ILE A 790 1.81 10.62 41.17
CA ILE A 790 3.01 9.86 41.53
C ILE A 790 2.59 8.39 41.77
N PRO A 791 3.11 7.41 41.02
CA PRO A 791 2.78 6.00 41.21
C PRO A 791 3.24 5.48 42.58
N ALA A 792 2.53 4.50 43.13
CA ALA A 792 2.97 3.79 44.34
C ALA A 792 4.11 2.80 44.01
N GLY A 793 5.13 2.74 44.86
CA GLY A 793 6.30 1.87 44.67
C GLY A 793 7.56 2.64 44.30
N ALA A 794 8.48 1.99 43.58
CA ALA A 794 9.75 2.59 43.17
C ALA A 794 9.53 3.83 42.26
N PRO A 795 10.40 4.86 42.34
CA PRO A 795 10.27 6.06 41.52
C PRO A 795 10.28 5.70 40.03
N VAL A 796 9.27 6.17 39.30
CA VAL A 796 9.27 6.05 37.84
C VAL A 796 10.17 7.12 37.26
N VAL A 797 11.18 6.68 36.51
CA VAL A 797 12.21 7.53 35.91
C VAL A 797 12.13 7.55 34.38
N HIS A 798 12.70 8.60 33.81
CA HIS A 798 12.93 8.75 32.39
C HIS A 798 14.29 9.37 32.16
N MET A 799 15.05 8.85 31.20
CA MET A 799 16.40 9.29 30.90
C MET A 799 16.44 9.82 29.47
N VAL A 800 16.96 11.03 29.31
CA VAL A 800 17.19 11.69 28.01
C VAL A 800 18.70 11.90 27.89
N SER A 801 19.30 11.57 26.74
CA SER A 801 20.76 11.57 26.56
C SER A 801 21.14 11.80 25.11
N ASN A 802 22.25 12.50 24.87
CA ASN A 802 22.91 12.60 23.57
C ASN A 802 24.12 11.64 23.44
N GLY A 803 24.28 10.73 24.40
CA GLY A 803 25.39 9.78 24.51
C GLY A 803 26.51 10.23 25.46
N ARG A 804 26.82 11.54 25.52
CA ARG A 804 27.85 12.11 26.41
C ARG A 804 27.23 12.81 27.62
N TYR A 805 26.18 13.60 27.41
CA TYR A 805 25.40 14.26 28.44
C TYR A 805 24.08 13.54 28.64
N ALA A 806 23.71 13.26 29.89
CA ALA A 806 22.47 12.57 30.23
C ALA A 806 21.74 13.22 31.39
N VAL A 807 20.42 13.23 31.30
CA VAL A 807 19.51 13.76 32.31
C VAL A 807 18.52 12.68 32.68
N MET A 808 18.45 12.34 33.96
CA MET A 808 17.43 11.47 34.51
C MET A 808 16.41 12.32 35.25
N LEU A 809 15.13 12.11 34.97
CA LEU A 809 14.00 12.82 35.58
C LEU A 809 13.01 11.83 36.16
N THR A 810 12.49 12.12 37.35
CA THR A 810 11.43 11.35 37.99
C THR A 810 10.06 11.97 37.69
N VAL A 811 8.99 11.19 37.82
CA VAL A 811 7.60 11.70 37.71
C VAL A 811 7.32 12.82 38.73
N ALA A 812 8.01 12.84 39.87
CA ALA A 812 7.91 13.90 40.87
C ALA A 812 8.61 15.20 40.42
N GLY A 813 9.54 15.14 39.48
CA GLY A 813 10.28 16.27 38.94
C GLY A 813 11.70 16.44 39.50
N GLY A 814 12.15 15.55 40.39
CA GLY A 814 13.55 15.40 40.78
C GLY A 814 14.38 14.70 39.69
N GLY A 815 15.69 14.61 39.91
CA GLY A 815 16.59 14.05 38.91
C GLY A 815 18.04 14.51 39.03
N TYR A 816 18.87 14.09 38.08
CA TYR A 816 20.24 14.55 37.93
C TYR A 816 20.65 14.74 36.47
N SER A 817 21.72 15.52 36.29
CA SER A 817 22.43 15.68 35.04
C SER A 817 23.88 15.18 35.20
N ARG A 818 24.40 14.48 34.20
CA ARG A 818 25.78 13.98 34.15
C ARG A 818 26.42 14.20 32.78
N TRP A 819 27.74 14.35 32.77
CA TRP A 819 28.56 14.43 31.56
C TRP A 819 29.66 13.36 31.63
N GLY A 820 29.57 12.35 30.78
CA GLY A 820 30.35 11.12 30.92
C GLY A 820 30.14 10.49 32.30
N ASP A 821 31.25 10.30 33.02
CA ASP A 821 31.26 9.79 34.40
C ASP A 821 31.17 10.90 35.47
N ILE A 822 31.08 12.16 35.06
CA ILE A 822 31.09 13.32 35.96
C ILE A 822 29.65 13.72 36.27
N ALA A 823 29.27 13.67 37.55
CA ALA A 823 27.98 14.20 37.99
C ALA A 823 28.01 15.73 37.93
N ILE A 824 27.12 16.33 37.15
CA ILE A 824 26.96 17.78 37.08
C ILE A 824 26.18 18.26 38.30
N THR A 825 24.99 17.68 38.51
CA THR A 825 24.14 17.95 39.68
C THR A 825 24.12 16.76 40.63
N ARG A 826 24.05 17.03 41.93
CA ARG A 826 23.90 16.00 42.96
C ARG A 826 22.52 15.36 42.92
N TRP A 827 22.47 14.06 43.14
CA TRP A 827 21.26 13.30 43.39
C TRP A 827 21.59 12.04 44.18
N ARG A 828 20.67 11.61 45.03
CA ARG A 828 20.78 10.39 45.82
C ARG A 828 19.64 9.46 45.49
N GLU A 829 20.00 8.21 45.24
CA GLU A 829 19.04 7.13 45.11
C GLU A 829 18.40 6.85 46.47
N ASP A 830 17.08 7.02 46.53
CA ASP A 830 16.26 6.64 47.68
C ASP A 830 14.91 6.16 47.15
N ALA A 831 14.59 4.88 47.36
CA ALA A 831 13.35 4.28 46.89
C ALA A 831 12.08 4.86 47.58
N THR A 832 12.25 5.61 48.67
CA THR A 832 11.17 6.18 49.48
C THR A 832 11.03 7.70 49.33
N ARG A 833 12.04 8.39 48.80
CA ARG A 833 12.07 9.86 48.69
C ARG A 833 12.67 10.30 47.35
N ASP A 834 12.03 11.25 46.70
CA ASP A 834 12.60 11.90 45.51
C ASP A 834 13.56 13.03 45.93
N ASP A 835 14.81 12.98 45.46
CA ASP A 835 15.84 13.95 45.83
C ASP A 835 15.69 15.26 45.04
N ALA A 836 15.31 16.33 45.74
CA ALA A 836 14.98 17.64 45.17
C ALA A 836 16.18 18.61 45.14
N ARG A 837 17.32 18.16 44.64
CA ARG A 837 18.56 18.98 44.57
C ARG A 837 18.67 19.85 43.32
N THR A 838 17.81 19.61 42.33
CA THR A 838 17.65 20.43 41.14
C THR A 838 16.16 20.67 40.91
N PHE A 839 15.74 21.93 40.81
CA PHE A 839 14.33 22.27 40.60
C PHE A 839 14.11 23.66 39.99
N ILE A 840 12.90 23.87 39.46
CA ILE A 840 12.37 25.18 39.07
C ILE A 840 11.09 25.42 39.86
N ARG A 841 11.02 26.57 40.56
CA ARG A 841 9.89 26.97 41.40
C ARG A 841 9.29 28.28 40.91
N PHE A 842 8.01 28.44 41.18
CA PHE A 842 7.23 29.61 40.80
C PHE A 842 6.54 30.20 42.03
N ARG A 843 6.52 31.53 42.11
CA ARG A 843 5.82 32.30 43.13
C ARG A 843 4.97 33.38 42.50
N ASP A 844 3.68 33.40 42.84
CA ASP A 844 2.81 34.50 42.45
C ASP A 844 3.02 35.64 43.45
N LEU A 845 3.56 36.77 42.99
CA LEU A 845 3.95 37.89 43.86
C LEU A 845 2.76 38.55 44.55
N ARG A 846 1.55 38.44 43.99
CA ARG A 846 0.34 39.01 44.60
C ARG A 846 -0.29 38.09 45.63
N SER A 847 -0.34 36.78 45.34
CA SER A 847 -0.99 35.81 46.23
C SER A 847 -0.04 35.12 47.21
N GLY A 848 1.27 35.23 47.00
CA GLY A 848 2.30 34.50 47.76
C GLY A 848 2.30 32.99 47.50
N LYS A 849 1.48 32.49 46.57
CA LYS A 849 1.35 31.06 46.30
C LYS A 849 2.60 30.53 45.61
N LEU A 850 3.12 29.42 46.14
CA LEU A 850 4.25 28.67 45.58
C LEU A 850 3.79 27.42 44.85
N TRP A 851 4.38 27.13 43.69
CA TRP A 851 4.17 25.88 42.96
C TRP A 851 5.42 25.45 42.16
N ALA A 852 5.38 24.24 41.59
CA ALA A 852 6.34 23.74 40.61
C ALA A 852 5.58 23.14 39.42
N ALA A 853 6.28 22.93 38.30
CA ALA A 853 5.72 22.21 37.16
C ALA A 853 5.62 20.69 37.41
N GLY A 854 6.57 20.12 38.17
CA GLY A 854 6.55 18.71 38.56
C GLY A 854 5.54 18.38 39.66
N LEU A 855 5.27 17.09 39.86
CA LEU A 855 4.30 16.60 40.85
C LEU A 855 4.76 16.78 42.32
N GLN A 856 6.00 17.22 42.56
CA GLN A 856 6.53 17.48 43.90
C GLN A 856 5.96 18.78 44.51
N THR A 857 4.96 18.62 45.39
CA THR A 857 4.37 19.71 46.18
C THR A 857 5.01 19.82 47.56
N LEU A 858 5.27 21.05 48.01
CA LEU A 858 5.81 21.34 49.35
C LEU A 858 4.87 20.78 50.42
N GLY A 859 5.33 19.79 51.19
CA GLY A 859 4.71 19.37 52.45
C GLY A 859 3.29 18.80 52.37
N MET A 860 2.75 18.53 51.18
CA MET A 860 1.47 17.84 51.03
C MET A 860 1.73 16.37 50.74
N THR A 861 1.63 15.54 51.79
CA THR A 861 1.39 14.10 51.62
C THR A 861 0.29 13.90 50.58
N ALA A 862 0.59 13.09 49.57
CA ALA A 862 -0.30 12.60 48.51
C ALA A 862 -1.72 13.21 48.56
N MET A 863 -2.01 14.12 47.63
CA MET A 863 -3.39 14.54 47.37
C MET A 863 -4.23 13.27 47.20
N SER A 864 -5.04 12.94 48.22
CA SER A 864 -5.88 11.75 48.18
C SER A 864 -6.77 11.83 46.95
N GLU A 865 -6.98 10.70 46.26
CA GLU A 865 -7.86 10.60 45.07
C GLU A 865 -9.24 11.27 45.30
N ARG A 866 -9.67 11.32 46.56
CA ARG A 866 -10.87 12.01 47.04
C ARG A 866 -10.88 13.52 46.76
N ARG A 867 -9.75 14.23 46.90
CA ARG A 867 -9.64 15.68 46.59
C ARG A 867 -9.48 15.96 45.09
N VAL A 868 -8.86 15.05 44.34
CA VAL A 868 -8.80 15.12 42.86
C VAL A 868 -10.19 15.01 42.25
N ARG A 869 -11.06 14.14 42.80
CA ARG A 869 -12.49 14.09 42.43
C ARG A 869 -13.27 15.35 42.81
N ALA A 870 -12.93 16.02 43.92
CA ALA A 870 -13.59 17.24 44.37
C ALA A 870 -13.24 18.49 43.53
N LEU A 871 -12.13 18.45 42.76
CA LEU A 871 -11.62 19.59 41.98
C LEU A 871 -11.98 19.55 40.48
N LYS A 872 -12.97 18.74 40.07
CA LYS A 872 -13.45 18.56 38.67
C LYS A 872 -13.26 19.83 37.82
N GLY A 873 -12.24 19.81 36.97
CA GLY A 873 -11.97 20.82 35.94
C GLY A 873 -11.25 22.11 36.37
N LYS A 874 -10.82 22.27 37.63
CA LYS A 874 -10.19 23.52 38.11
C LYS A 874 -8.68 23.47 38.35
N SER A 875 -8.09 22.30 38.52
CA SER A 875 -6.62 22.13 38.58
C SER A 875 -6.25 20.68 38.24
N TYR A 876 -5.18 20.48 37.48
CA TYR A 876 -4.64 19.15 37.16
C TYR A 876 -3.13 19.20 36.95
N ASN A 877 -2.50 18.03 37.07
CA ASN A 877 -1.09 17.81 36.73
C ASN A 877 -0.98 16.70 35.69
N GLN A 878 -0.03 16.83 34.79
CA GLN A 878 0.27 15.82 33.80
C GLN A 878 1.77 15.77 33.51
N VAL A 879 2.34 14.57 33.53
CA VAL A 879 3.71 14.30 33.10
C VAL A 879 3.65 13.41 31.87
N ILE A 880 4.41 13.76 30.85
CA ILE A 880 4.51 13.03 29.59
C ILE A 880 5.99 12.77 29.36
N PHE A 881 6.36 11.49 29.27
CA PHE A 881 7.68 11.08 28.82
C PHE A 881 7.55 10.59 27.38
N SER A 882 8.20 11.32 26.47
CA SER A 882 8.36 10.94 25.06
C SER A 882 9.74 10.31 24.86
N GLU A 883 10.18 10.06 23.63
CA GLU A 883 11.52 9.51 23.39
C GLU A 883 12.63 10.58 23.53
N ASP A 884 12.30 11.81 23.16
CA ASP A 884 13.21 12.95 23.04
C ASP A 884 13.04 14.01 24.15
N ASP A 885 11.94 13.96 24.91
CA ASP A 885 11.62 14.96 25.92
C ASP A 885 10.89 14.44 27.17
N ALA A 886 10.94 15.26 28.21
CA ALA A 886 10.07 15.15 29.38
C ALA A 886 9.24 16.43 29.54
N THR A 887 7.92 16.30 29.42
CA THR A 887 6.98 17.40 29.59
C THR A 887 6.20 17.30 30.91
N PHE A 888 6.25 18.36 31.72
CA PHE A 888 5.50 18.52 32.95
C PHE A 888 4.51 19.68 32.80
N ILE A 889 3.23 19.41 33.04
CA ILE A 889 2.13 20.37 32.88
C ILE A 889 1.44 20.51 34.24
N HIS A 890 1.46 21.71 34.80
CA HIS A 890 0.66 22.09 35.95
C HIS A 890 -0.39 23.11 35.52
N HIS A 891 -1.66 22.79 35.72
CA HIS A 891 -2.76 23.73 35.50
C HIS A 891 -3.43 24.06 36.83
N ASP A 892 -3.55 25.35 37.14
CA ASP A 892 -4.29 25.87 38.28
C ASP A 892 -5.20 27.03 37.86
N ARG A 893 -6.50 26.73 37.74
CA ARG A 893 -7.61 27.61 37.37
C ARG A 893 -7.40 28.34 36.05
N THR A 894 -6.63 29.42 36.06
CA THR A 894 -6.40 30.30 34.91
C THR A 894 -4.94 30.34 34.50
N LEU A 895 -4.04 29.67 35.22
CA LEU A 895 -2.62 29.64 34.93
C LEU A 895 -2.19 28.22 34.58
N THR A 896 -1.58 28.06 33.42
CA THR A 896 -0.94 26.82 32.99
C THR A 896 0.56 27.02 32.94
N THR A 897 1.30 26.15 33.62
CA THR A 897 2.75 26.08 33.57
C THR A 897 3.14 24.79 32.84
N THR A 898 3.90 24.93 31.76
CA THR A 898 4.48 23.80 31.03
C THR A 898 5.99 23.88 31.13
N LEU A 899 6.63 22.86 31.69
CA LEU A 899 8.08 22.67 31.68
C LEU A 899 8.40 21.53 30.72
N ASN A 900 9.24 21.80 29.73
CA ASN A 900 9.76 20.83 28.79
C ASN A 900 11.27 20.70 28.99
N VAL A 901 11.76 19.48 29.21
CA VAL A 901 13.18 19.18 29.42
C VAL A 901 13.69 18.31 28.29
N LEU A 902 14.76 18.76 27.64
CA LEU A 902 15.39 18.10 26.51
C LEU A 902 16.93 18.20 26.63
N VAL A 903 17.63 17.27 25.99
CA VAL A 903 19.10 17.28 25.88
C VAL A 903 19.46 17.65 24.45
N SER A 904 20.43 18.56 24.26
CA SER A 904 20.88 18.93 22.92
C SER A 904 21.56 17.75 22.23
N GLY A 905 21.17 17.49 20.97
CA GLY A 905 21.79 16.43 20.16
C GLY A 905 23.19 16.79 19.66
N GLU A 906 23.53 18.07 19.62
CA GLU A 906 24.80 18.58 19.09
C GLU A 906 25.78 18.93 20.22
N ASP A 907 25.27 19.57 21.28
CA ASP A 907 26.05 20.09 22.40
C ASP A 907 25.79 19.31 23.69
N ASP A 908 26.80 19.23 24.56
CA ASP A 908 26.69 18.55 25.87
C ASP A 908 25.99 19.44 26.90
N GLY A 909 24.69 19.63 26.73
CA GLY A 909 23.87 20.48 27.59
C GLY A 909 22.38 20.11 27.61
N GLU A 910 21.71 20.50 28.69
CA GLU A 910 20.26 20.36 28.84
C GLU A 910 19.56 21.71 28.69
N VAL A 911 18.37 21.69 28.07
CA VAL A 911 17.48 22.85 27.96
C VAL A 911 16.21 22.57 28.74
N ARG A 912 15.86 23.49 29.64
CA ARG A 912 14.62 23.45 30.43
C ARG A 912 13.72 24.61 30.02
N ARG A 913 12.84 24.38 29.05
CA ARG A 913 11.92 25.41 28.54
C ARG A 913 10.69 25.51 29.42
N VAL A 914 10.44 26.71 29.96
CA VAL A 914 9.25 27.00 30.77
C VAL A 914 8.31 27.92 30.00
N MET A 915 7.05 27.51 29.90
CA MET A 915 5.97 28.31 29.32
C MET A 915 4.88 28.57 30.36
N LEU A 916 4.51 29.83 30.53
CA LEU A 916 3.42 30.27 31.40
C LEU A 916 2.29 30.86 30.56
N THR A 917 1.12 30.24 30.62
CA THR A 917 -0.08 30.69 29.90
C THR A 917 -1.14 31.13 30.89
N ASN A 918 -1.48 32.42 30.89
CA ASN A 918 -2.57 32.98 31.69
C ASN A 918 -3.84 33.12 30.84
N SER A 919 -4.83 32.26 31.06
CA SER A 919 -6.16 32.32 30.42
C SER A 919 -7.16 33.18 31.20
N GLY A 920 -6.73 33.81 32.29
CA GLY A 920 -7.56 34.65 33.15
C GLY A 920 -7.60 36.11 32.69
N ARG A 921 -8.60 36.86 33.16
CA ARG A 921 -8.75 38.31 32.87
C ARG A 921 -7.86 39.21 33.73
N ARG A 922 -7.07 38.65 34.65
CA ARG A 922 -6.20 39.41 35.57
C ARG A 922 -4.75 39.21 35.17
N VAL A 923 -3.99 40.30 35.11
CA VAL A 923 -2.53 40.25 34.99
C VAL A 923 -1.95 39.51 36.19
N ARG A 924 -0.94 38.67 35.94
CA ARG A 924 -0.22 37.87 36.96
C ARG A 924 1.25 38.24 36.92
N GLU A 925 1.83 38.44 38.10
CA GLU A 925 3.26 38.68 38.28
C GLU A 925 3.83 37.43 38.94
N VAL A 926 4.69 36.71 38.20
CA VAL A 926 5.23 35.42 38.62
C VAL A 926 6.75 35.50 38.66
N GLU A 927 7.31 35.19 39.82
CA GLU A 927 8.74 35.01 40.02
C GLU A 927 9.11 33.54 39.76
N LEU A 928 10.16 33.31 38.98
CA LEU A 928 10.72 32.00 38.68
C LEU A 928 12.09 31.88 39.34
N THR A 929 12.32 30.76 40.06
CA THR A 929 13.61 30.45 40.69
C THR A 929 14.11 29.09 40.21
N SER A 930 15.28 29.05 39.56
CA SER A 930 16.02 27.81 39.30
C SER A 930 17.05 27.57 40.41
N TYR A 931 17.23 26.31 40.80
CA TYR A 931 18.23 25.91 41.79
C TYR A 931 18.85 24.58 41.38
N ALA A 932 20.17 24.45 41.55
CA ALA A 932 20.92 23.22 41.31
C ALA A 932 22.08 23.09 42.31
N GLU A 933 22.20 21.94 42.99
CA GLU A 933 23.39 21.60 43.77
C GLU A 933 24.44 20.93 42.90
N LEU A 934 25.54 21.63 42.62
CA LEU A 934 26.61 21.13 41.75
C LEU A 934 27.57 20.17 42.47
N ALA A 935 27.99 19.11 41.77
CA ALA A 935 29.00 18.14 42.22
C ALA A 935 30.33 18.32 41.48
N LEU A 936 30.28 18.34 40.14
CA LEU A 936 31.41 18.45 39.22
C LEU A 936 32.51 17.40 39.48
N ALA A 937 32.11 16.20 39.86
CA ALA A 937 33.01 15.09 40.17
C ALA A 937 32.32 13.74 39.88
N PRO A 938 33.07 12.63 39.76
CA PRO A 938 32.48 11.30 39.71
C PRO A 938 31.55 11.04 40.90
N LEU A 939 30.40 10.41 40.65
CA LEU A 939 29.35 10.23 41.66
C LEU A 939 29.85 9.44 42.88
N SER A 940 30.71 8.44 42.67
CA SER A 940 31.34 7.66 43.73
C SER A 940 32.19 8.53 44.67
N ALA A 941 32.93 9.50 44.12
CA ALA A 941 33.77 10.42 44.88
C ALA A 941 32.97 11.48 45.66
N ASP A 942 31.85 11.99 45.10
CA ASP A 942 30.96 12.89 45.86
C ASP A 942 30.21 12.14 46.96
N THR A 943 29.85 10.87 46.74
CA THR A 943 29.14 10.04 47.73
C THR A 943 30.03 9.64 48.91
N ALA A 944 31.30 9.31 48.66
CA ALA A 944 32.24 8.88 49.71
C ALA A 944 32.54 9.99 50.73
N HIS A 945 32.75 11.23 50.28
CA HIS A 945 33.04 12.37 51.17
C HIS A 945 32.27 13.64 50.77
N PRO A 946 30.95 13.73 51.02
CA PRO A 946 30.10 14.82 50.52
C PRO A 946 30.46 16.20 51.09
N ALA A 947 30.90 16.27 52.34
CA ALA A 947 31.31 17.54 52.96
C ALA A 947 32.61 18.08 52.34
N PHE A 948 33.55 17.19 52.05
CA PHE A 948 34.83 17.52 51.44
C PHE A 948 34.65 17.92 49.97
N SER A 949 33.84 17.18 49.20
CA SER A 949 33.58 17.45 47.80
C SER A 949 32.90 18.80 47.53
N LYS A 950 32.20 19.38 48.51
CA LYS A 950 31.61 20.73 48.44
C LYS A 950 32.63 21.86 48.45
N MET A 951 33.78 21.69 49.11
CA MET A 951 34.77 22.77 49.28
C MET A 951 35.53 23.12 47.98
N PHE A 952 35.45 22.26 46.97
CA PHE A 952 36.21 22.41 45.72
C PHE A 952 35.42 23.08 44.61
N VAL A 953 34.10 23.26 44.75
CA VAL A 953 33.27 23.90 43.72
C VAL A 953 33.34 25.42 43.89
N GLN A 954 33.80 26.10 42.85
CA GLN A 954 33.87 27.55 42.76
C GLN A 954 32.82 28.03 41.78
N THR A 955 32.05 29.05 42.17
CA THR A 955 30.97 29.63 41.37
C THR A 955 31.18 31.13 41.21
N ARG A 956 30.86 31.66 40.03
CA ARG A 956 30.95 33.09 39.72
C ARG A 956 29.78 33.49 38.82
N TYR A 957 29.24 34.68 39.06
CA TYR A 957 28.29 35.30 38.14
C TYR A 957 29.03 36.16 37.11
N MET A 958 28.66 36.01 35.84
CA MET A 958 29.16 36.79 34.71
C MET A 958 28.03 37.69 34.18
N PRO A 959 28.03 38.99 34.50
CA PRO A 959 26.96 39.91 34.09
C PRO A 959 26.81 40.02 32.57
N GLU A 960 27.92 40.01 31.83
CA GLU A 960 27.96 40.15 30.36
C GLU A 960 27.12 39.08 29.63
N PHE A 961 27.06 37.87 30.20
CA PHE A 961 26.34 36.73 29.63
C PHE A 961 25.08 36.35 30.42
N THR A 962 24.76 37.10 31.49
CA THR A 962 23.71 36.73 32.47
C THR A 962 23.84 35.26 32.90
N ALA A 963 25.07 34.81 33.14
CA ALA A 963 25.40 33.40 33.34
C ALA A 963 26.02 33.15 34.72
N LEU A 964 25.64 32.04 35.35
CA LEU A 964 26.34 31.50 36.50
C LEU A 964 27.29 30.41 36.02
N ILE A 965 28.59 30.65 36.16
CA ILE A 965 29.62 29.66 35.85
C ILE A 965 30.09 28.95 37.12
N ALA A 966 30.44 27.69 36.97
CA ALA A 966 30.98 26.86 38.03
C ALA A 966 32.14 26.02 37.52
N THR A 967 33.16 25.85 38.34
CA THR A 967 34.25 24.91 38.10
C THR A 967 34.67 24.23 39.39
N ARG A 968 35.46 23.17 39.28
CA ARG A 968 36.05 22.48 40.42
C ARG A 968 37.54 22.78 40.48
N ARG A 969 38.03 23.20 41.65
CA ARG A 969 39.46 23.44 41.89
C ARG A 969 40.24 22.12 41.71
N PRO A 970 41.21 22.05 40.78
CA PRO A 970 42.04 20.86 40.57
C PRO A 970 42.81 20.50 41.84
N ARG A 971 42.91 19.20 42.13
CA ARG A 971 43.68 18.64 43.25
C ARG A 971 45.09 18.26 42.84
N THR A 972 45.29 17.89 41.58
CA THR A 972 46.59 17.62 40.99
C THR A 972 46.78 18.45 39.71
N PRO A 973 48.02 18.74 39.30
CA PRO A 973 48.30 19.50 38.09
C PRO A 973 47.78 18.87 36.78
N HIS A 974 47.47 17.56 36.81
CA HIS A 974 47.01 16.79 35.66
C HIS A 974 45.49 16.53 35.66
N GLU A 975 44.75 17.04 36.65
CA GLU A 975 43.29 16.86 36.70
C GLU A 975 42.60 17.80 35.69
N PRO A 976 41.76 17.28 34.78
CA PRO A 976 41.07 18.10 33.78
C PRO A 976 40.08 19.04 34.46
N SER A 977 40.09 20.31 34.04
CA SER A 977 39.18 21.33 34.56
C SER A 977 37.81 21.24 33.89
N VAL A 978 36.77 20.93 34.66
CA VAL A 978 35.38 20.91 34.19
C VAL A 978 34.72 22.25 34.46
N TRP A 979 34.02 22.78 33.46
CA TRP A 979 33.26 24.02 33.55
C TRP A 979 31.79 23.77 33.23
N VAL A 980 30.91 24.41 33.99
CA VAL A 980 29.47 24.38 33.77
C VAL A 980 28.96 25.82 33.78
N ALA A 981 28.09 26.14 32.83
CA ALA A 981 27.38 27.41 32.79
C ALA A 981 25.87 27.17 32.92
N HIS A 982 25.21 27.96 33.76
CA HIS A 982 23.76 28.04 33.85
C HIS A 982 23.30 29.40 33.35
N LEU A 983 22.46 29.38 32.31
CA LEU A 983 21.89 30.58 31.67
C LEU A 983 20.38 30.58 31.83
N ALA A 984 19.81 31.76 32.12
CA ALA A 984 18.37 31.98 32.17
C ALA A 984 17.99 33.04 31.14
N ILE A 985 17.23 32.65 30.12
CA ILE A 985 16.77 33.53 29.03
C ILE A 985 15.26 33.68 29.14
N VAL A 986 14.78 34.91 29.14
CA VAL A 986 13.35 35.24 29.24
C VAL A 986 12.86 35.79 27.90
N GLU A 987 12.04 35.03 27.20
CA GLU A 987 11.29 35.50 26.03
C GLU A 987 9.98 36.15 26.49
N GLY A 988 10.03 37.45 26.82
CA GLY A 988 8.85 38.19 27.27
C GLY A 988 9.17 39.46 28.05
N HIS A 989 8.15 40.01 28.71
CA HIS A 989 8.29 41.23 29.49
C HIS A 989 8.81 40.90 30.90
N SER A 990 10.09 41.18 31.17
CA SER A 990 10.62 41.15 32.53
C SER A 990 10.20 42.43 33.28
N ILE A 991 9.79 42.27 34.54
CA ILE A 991 9.39 43.37 35.44
C ILE A 991 10.49 43.73 36.45
N ALA A 992 11.57 42.93 36.53
CA ALA A 992 12.69 43.13 37.44
C ALA A 992 13.99 42.58 36.83
N GLU A 993 15.13 43.11 37.29
CA GLU A 993 16.45 42.59 36.94
C GLU A 993 16.65 41.17 37.52
N PRO A 994 17.39 40.28 36.82
CA PRO A 994 17.70 38.95 37.31
C PRO A 994 18.50 39.02 38.60
N GLN A 995 18.14 38.16 39.55
CA GLN A 995 18.82 38.03 40.84
C GLN A 995 19.51 36.69 40.91
N TYR A 996 20.63 36.62 41.64
CA TYR A 996 21.40 35.39 41.79
C TYR A 996 21.92 35.22 43.20
N GLU A 997 22.18 33.97 43.58
CA GLU A 997 22.91 33.61 44.80
C GLU A 997 23.77 32.39 44.51
N THR A 998 25.05 32.48 44.86
CA THR A 998 26.03 31.40 44.66
C THR A 998 26.41 30.71 45.97
N CYS A 999 26.05 31.29 47.12
CA CYS A 999 26.24 30.73 48.44
C CYS A 999 24.99 29.96 48.90
N ARG A 1000 25.11 28.63 48.96
CA ARG A 1000 24.04 27.74 49.46
C ARG A 1000 23.50 28.15 50.83
N GLY A 1001 24.37 28.56 51.76
CA GLY A 1001 23.97 28.97 53.10
C GLY A 1001 23.06 30.20 53.10
N ARG A 1002 23.38 31.19 52.26
CA ARG A 1002 22.55 32.39 52.08
C ARG A 1002 21.25 32.11 51.34
N PHE A 1003 21.29 31.24 50.32
CA PHE A 1003 20.08 30.83 49.62
C PHE A 1003 19.07 30.18 50.58
N ILE A 1004 19.54 29.25 51.43
CA ILE A 1004 18.70 28.51 52.38
C ILE A 1004 18.25 29.39 53.56
N GLY A 1005 19.14 30.23 54.09
CA GLY A 1005 18.87 31.06 55.27
C GLY A 1005 18.66 30.22 56.53
N THR A 1006 17.62 30.52 57.32
CA THR A 1006 17.20 29.67 58.46
C THR A 1006 16.35 28.46 58.03
N GLY A 1007 16.16 28.23 56.73
CA GLY A 1007 15.38 27.11 56.20
C GLY A 1007 16.02 25.74 56.48
N ILE A 1008 15.20 24.69 56.59
CA ILE A 1008 15.66 23.32 56.88
C ILE A 1008 16.10 22.58 55.59
N SER A 1009 15.62 23.03 54.42
CA SER A 1009 15.95 22.43 53.12
C SER A 1009 15.93 23.45 51.98
N PRO A 1010 16.59 23.17 50.83
CA PRO A 1010 16.54 24.03 49.65
C PRO A 1010 15.11 24.34 49.16
N LEU A 1011 14.17 23.41 49.35
CA LEU A 1011 12.76 23.59 48.98
C LEU A 1011 12.02 24.59 49.91
N GLN A 1012 12.47 24.73 51.16
CA GLN A 1012 11.89 25.62 52.17
C GLN A 1012 12.76 26.86 52.40
N SER A 1013 13.58 27.24 51.43
CA SER A 1013 14.53 28.32 51.58
C SER A 1013 13.87 29.69 51.74
N GLU A 1014 14.51 30.58 52.51
CA GLU A 1014 14.02 31.95 52.69
C GLU A 1014 14.00 32.73 51.36
N ALA A 1015 14.94 32.45 50.46
CA ALA A 1015 14.97 33.03 49.12
C ALA A 1015 13.72 32.69 48.31
N ILE A 1016 13.27 31.43 48.29
CA ILE A 1016 12.06 31.00 47.56
C ILE A 1016 10.79 31.57 48.21
N GLN A 1017 10.76 31.73 49.53
CA GLN A 1017 9.63 32.33 50.24
C GLN A 1017 9.60 33.87 50.12
N GLY A 1018 10.65 34.47 49.52
CA GLY A 1018 10.89 35.91 49.44
C GLY A 1018 11.09 36.60 50.78
N ARG A 1019 11.62 35.87 51.76
CA ARG A 1019 12.04 36.37 53.07
C ARG A 1019 13.55 36.65 53.11
N GLY A 1020 14.31 36.22 52.11
CA GLY A 1020 15.72 36.56 51.90
C GLY A 1020 15.94 37.23 50.55
N ALA A 1021 16.78 38.27 50.50
CA ALA A 1021 17.15 38.93 49.26
C ALA A 1021 18.23 38.11 48.52
N LEU A 1022 17.96 37.71 47.29
CA LEU A 1022 19.01 37.30 46.35
C LEU A 1022 19.81 38.56 45.96
N VAL A 1023 21.10 38.41 45.62
CA VAL A 1023 21.95 39.55 45.26
C VAL A 1023 21.41 40.17 43.96
N GLN A 1024 21.04 41.45 44.01
CA GLN A 1024 20.73 42.25 42.82
C GLN A 1024 22.03 42.83 42.25
N TYR A 1025 22.23 42.68 40.95
CA TYR A 1025 23.30 43.40 40.28
C TYR A 1025 22.95 44.89 40.24
N ARG A 1026 23.59 45.70 41.09
CA ARG A 1026 23.61 47.16 40.91
C ARG A 1026 24.68 47.48 39.88
N ARG A 1027 24.30 48.04 38.73
CA ARG A 1027 25.22 48.79 37.87
C ARG A 1027 25.79 49.94 38.71
N HIS A 1028 26.95 49.75 39.33
CA HIS A 1028 27.76 50.88 39.75
C HIS A 1028 28.43 51.43 38.50
N GLY A 1029 28.02 52.64 38.10
CA GLY A 1029 28.66 53.38 37.04
C GLY A 1029 30.04 53.85 37.48
N ALA A 1030 31.06 53.40 36.75
CA ALA A 1030 32.17 54.17 36.18
C ALA A 1030 32.91 53.23 35.23
#